data_AF-A0A931VHG4-F1
#
_entry.id   AF-A0A931VHG4-F1
#
_cell.length_a   1.000
_cell.length_b   1.000
_cell.length_c   1.000
_cell.angle_alpha   90.00
_cell.angle_beta   90.00
_cell.angle_gamma   90.00
#
_symmetry.space_group_name_H-M   'P 1'
#
loop_
_entity.id
_entity.type
_entity.pdbx_description
1 polymer ?
#
loop_
_entity_poly.entity_id
_entity_poly.type
_entity_poly.pdbx_seq_one_letter_code
_entity_poly.pdbx_strand_id
1 'polypeptide(L)'
;MIDVIQKAIDRGINFLSREQRRDGSFFCLVSAKLDDYSRAKKVPAIVPTNFVLSSLIHIKNPVADLPADLRFAGGFGKARTLAQAGRIKKKAANFLLKERGEYWSFNYWFRKSDWYKKEPYPDDTDDTFVPLAALYEYKPELFDGEAMARITTMLTSAEKQEGGPYDMWLVPPDARGKWNDTDLVCNANIAYFLSLQDIYLPKVTAFIEKKIENKGYEFPYNKIYPAIYFISRSYRGKKTEKMTRLLLRNQEKDGKWENPLRAALAISALINFSGEEYRERLKRGIQYLLRTQGKRGEWKPYSFYFQMRTKKKTLYAGSENITTALCLEAINKFNKLEIQNLKPETKLKTKIENSQTQIYRKVVNIVKERFLVVGEDLKKEAEDVISKTLKGDNGKQIVLLPFLFRESLGEKGKNIPDDLITRLGAANVFGWMAYTIYDDFLDEEGDPKLLSVANVALRESAEIFSSALPAHTRFATFAKNIFDTIDNANTWEIAHCRFNPHQQHPYKLENVRMLLRCNENEQLANKSIGHALGPAAILFALGYKDNSKEVKSLMQFFRHYIIARQLNDDAHDWEDDLKRGQVNAVGARLLRDTKSGSRKPEKSREVFWRKTIIGACKDISRHVNLAKNDLKKLSIIKEPAVFAEMLVAIERSAQKALKEREETIKFLKTYTSSRNTKSNL
;
A
#
# COMPACT_ATOMS: atom_id res chain seq x y z
N MET A 1 23.28 -17.76 -13.45
CA MET A 1 22.91 -16.41 -13.92
C MET A 1 22.81 -15.41 -12.76
N ILE A 2 22.12 -15.75 -11.66
CA ILE A 2 21.95 -14.90 -10.47
C ILE A 2 23.28 -14.42 -9.88
N ASP A 3 24.28 -15.30 -9.73
CA ASP A 3 25.59 -14.89 -9.18
C ASP A 3 26.34 -13.90 -10.08
N VAL A 4 26.21 -14.04 -11.40
CA VAL A 4 26.80 -13.12 -12.37
C VAL A 4 26.11 -11.75 -12.29
N ILE A 5 24.79 -11.76 -12.16
CA ILE A 5 23.98 -10.56 -11.93
C ILE A 5 24.41 -9.87 -10.63
N GLN A 6 24.55 -10.61 -9.53
CA GLN A 6 24.94 -10.04 -8.25
C GLN A 6 26.34 -9.41 -8.31
N LYS A 7 27.31 -10.10 -8.93
CA LYS A 7 28.66 -9.55 -9.14
C LYS A 7 28.62 -8.27 -10.00
N ALA A 8 27.78 -8.22 -11.03
CA ALA A 8 27.62 -7.02 -11.85
C ALA A 8 27.03 -5.85 -11.05
N ILE A 9 26.04 -6.12 -10.20
CA ILE A 9 25.46 -5.13 -9.27
C ILE A 9 26.52 -4.60 -8.30
N ASP A 10 27.30 -5.49 -7.69
CA ASP A 10 28.35 -5.13 -6.74
C ASP A 10 29.41 -4.21 -7.39
N ARG A 11 29.86 -4.55 -8.60
CA ARG A 11 30.83 -3.72 -9.34
C ARG A 11 30.26 -2.35 -9.70
N GLY A 12 29.02 -2.27 -10.15
CA GLY A 12 28.37 -1.00 -10.50
C GLY A 12 28.16 -0.09 -9.28
N ILE A 13 27.77 -0.64 -8.13
CA ILE A 13 27.64 0.12 -6.88
C ILE A 13 29.01 0.63 -6.40
N ASN A 14 30.06 -0.18 -6.53
CA ASN A 14 31.42 0.26 -6.23
C ASN A 14 31.88 1.40 -7.15
N PHE A 15 31.55 1.35 -8.43
CA PHE A 15 31.80 2.46 -9.36
C PHE A 15 31.09 3.74 -8.93
N LEU A 16 29.76 3.69 -8.75
CA LEU A 16 28.98 4.86 -8.34
C LEU A 16 29.46 5.44 -7.00
N SER A 17 29.90 4.60 -6.06
CA SER A 17 30.45 5.07 -4.80
C SER A 17 31.75 5.86 -4.94
N ARG A 18 32.58 5.57 -5.95
CA ARG A 18 33.83 6.30 -6.21
C ARG A 18 33.58 7.60 -6.96
N GLU A 19 32.58 7.61 -7.83
CA GLU A 19 32.21 8.79 -8.62
C GLU A 19 31.38 9.82 -7.83
N GLN A 20 30.73 9.41 -6.73
CA GLN A 20 29.93 10.33 -5.92
C GLN A 20 30.80 11.41 -5.27
N ARG A 21 30.44 12.67 -5.50
CA ARG A 21 31.13 13.83 -4.94
C ARG A 21 30.90 13.96 -3.43
N ARG A 22 31.73 14.78 -2.77
CA ARG A 22 31.62 15.06 -1.32
C ARG A 22 30.27 15.66 -0.95
N ASP A 23 29.71 16.52 -1.80
CA ASP A 23 28.38 17.13 -1.64
C ASP A 23 27.21 16.15 -1.86
N GLY A 24 27.50 14.94 -2.36
CA GLY A 24 26.52 13.89 -2.66
C GLY A 24 26.05 13.83 -4.11
N SER A 25 26.45 14.80 -4.93
CA SER A 25 26.06 14.92 -6.34
C SER A 25 26.91 14.05 -7.29
N PHE A 26 26.43 13.96 -8.52
CA PHE A 26 27.13 13.37 -9.67
C PHE A 26 27.18 14.38 -10.83
N PHE A 27 28.29 14.39 -11.56
CA PHE A 27 28.41 15.27 -12.73
C PHE A 27 27.67 14.72 -13.95
N CYS A 28 27.18 15.65 -14.76
CA CYS A 28 26.76 15.39 -16.13
C CYS A 28 27.91 15.72 -17.09
N LEU A 29 27.97 15.00 -18.21
CA LEU A 29 28.87 15.27 -19.32
C LEU A 29 28.08 15.82 -20.49
N VAL A 30 28.64 16.83 -21.16
CA VAL A 30 28.06 17.44 -22.36
C VAL A 30 29.05 17.32 -23.51
N SER A 31 28.60 16.80 -24.65
CA SER A 31 29.38 16.64 -25.87
C SER A 31 28.68 17.24 -27.09
N ALA A 32 29.46 17.71 -28.06
CA ALA A 32 28.96 18.09 -29.38
C ALA A 32 28.76 16.89 -30.32
N LYS A 33 29.31 15.73 -29.96
CA LYS A 33 29.20 14.50 -30.75
C LYS A 33 28.29 13.49 -30.06
N LEU A 34 27.38 12.90 -30.82
CA LEU A 34 26.47 11.87 -30.33
C LEU A 34 27.28 10.67 -29.81
N ASP A 35 27.05 10.28 -28.56
CA ASP A 35 27.63 9.10 -27.89
C ASP A 35 29.18 9.06 -27.82
N ASP A 36 29.85 10.17 -28.15
CA ASP A 36 31.30 10.36 -27.98
C ASP A 36 31.55 11.44 -26.92
N TYR A 37 31.96 10.99 -25.73
CA TYR A 37 32.26 11.86 -24.59
C TYR A 37 33.76 12.01 -24.31
N SER A 38 34.62 11.61 -25.24
CA SER A 38 36.09 11.69 -25.08
C SER A 38 36.60 13.12 -24.83
N ARG A 39 35.88 14.13 -25.34
CA ARG A 39 36.17 15.56 -25.17
C ARG A 39 35.02 16.32 -24.48
N ALA A 40 34.24 15.63 -23.66
CA ALA A 40 33.05 16.22 -23.04
C ALA A 40 33.39 17.19 -21.91
N LYS A 41 32.53 18.22 -21.74
CA LYS A 41 32.58 19.16 -20.62
C LYS A 41 31.78 18.59 -19.45
N LYS A 42 32.33 18.68 -18.23
CA LYS A 42 31.59 18.38 -16.99
C LYS A 42 30.71 19.57 -16.61
N VAL A 43 29.44 19.33 -16.35
CA VAL A 43 28.47 20.37 -15.96
C VAL A 43 27.70 19.99 -14.67
N PRO A 44 27.35 20.98 -13.82
CA PRO A 44 26.66 20.76 -12.55
C PRO A 44 25.13 20.70 -12.75
N ALA A 45 24.66 19.63 -13.38
CA ALA A 45 23.23 19.39 -13.61
C ALA A 45 22.67 18.40 -12.58
N ILE A 46 21.41 18.58 -12.17
CA ILE A 46 20.76 17.75 -11.14
C ILE A 46 20.46 16.32 -11.61
N VAL A 47 20.18 16.18 -12.92
CA VAL A 47 19.72 14.96 -13.60
C VAL A 47 20.49 13.69 -13.22
N PRO A 48 21.85 13.64 -13.24
CA PRO A 48 22.58 12.43 -12.87
C PRO A 48 22.32 11.96 -11.43
N THR A 49 22.22 12.90 -10.49
CA THR A 49 22.00 12.57 -9.08
C THR A 49 20.60 11.99 -8.87
N ASN A 50 19.62 12.51 -9.60
CA ASN A 50 18.23 12.02 -9.59
C ASN A 50 18.16 10.57 -10.06
N PHE A 51 18.76 10.27 -11.22
CA PHE A 51 18.76 8.91 -11.76
C PHE A 51 19.51 7.91 -10.89
N VAL A 52 20.65 8.31 -10.31
CA VAL A 52 21.38 7.46 -9.36
C VAL A 52 20.51 7.14 -8.14
N LEU A 53 19.83 8.12 -7.54
CA LEU A 53 18.93 7.86 -6.43
C LEU A 53 17.79 6.93 -6.85
N SER A 54 17.03 7.31 -7.89
CA SER A 54 15.86 6.56 -8.38
C SER A 54 16.20 5.11 -8.71
N SER A 55 17.34 4.85 -9.35
CA SER A 55 17.74 3.50 -9.78
C SER A 55 18.13 2.61 -8.60
N LEU A 56 18.74 3.18 -7.56
CA LEU A 56 19.26 2.43 -6.41
C LEU A 56 18.22 2.20 -5.31
N ILE A 57 17.07 2.89 -5.32
CA ILE A 57 16.03 2.74 -4.28
C ILE A 57 15.58 1.29 -4.16
N HIS A 58 15.35 0.64 -5.29
CA HIS A 58 14.87 -0.75 -5.35
C HIS A 58 15.96 -1.80 -5.11
N ILE A 59 17.21 -1.39 -4.95
CA ILE A 59 18.31 -2.24 -4.49
C ILE A 59 18.30 -2.17 -2.96
N LYS A 60 17.50 -3.05 -2.35
CA LYS A 60 17.27 -3.11 -0.89
C LYS A 60 18.25 -4.03 -0.18
N ASN A 61 18.49 -3.73 1.09
CA ASN A 61 19.25 -4.56 2.01
C ASN A 61 18.32 -5.58 2.67
N PRO A 62 18.39 -6.90 2.36
CA PRO A 62 17.56 -7.89 3.01
C PRO A 62 17.80 -7.99 4.53
N VAL A 63 18.94 -7.51 5.03
CA VAL A 63 19.37 -7.66 6.43
C VAL A 63 18.92 -6.50 7.33
N ALA A 64 18.57 -5.35 6.76
CA ALA A 64 18.09 -4.19 7.53
C ALA A 64 16.61 -4.32 7.92
N ASP A 65 15.82 -5.03 7.10
CA ASP A 65 14.39 -5.29 7.32
C ASP A 65 14.15 -6.59 8.13
N LEU A 66 15.20 -7.28 8.55
CA LEU A 66 15.12 -8.44 9.46
C LEU A 66 15.21 -7.98 10.93
N PRO A 67 14.41 -8.59 11.84
CA PRO A 67 14.57 -8.48 13.28
C PRO A 67 16.04 -8.65 13.72
N ALA A 68 16.45 -7.90 14.75
CA ALA A 68 17.86 -7.77 15.15
C ALA A 68 18.54 -9.11 15.51
N ASP A 69 17.74 -10.09 15.91
CA ASP A 69 18.08 -11.47 16.29
C ASP A 69 18.37 -12.40 15.10
N LEU A 70 17.98 -12.04 13.87
CA LEU A 70 18.25 -12.83 12.65
C LEU A 70 19.51 -12.37 11.89
N ARG A 71 20.32 -11.50 12.49
CA ARG A 71 21.45 -10.83 11.84
C ARG A 71 22.77 -11.61 11.86
N PHE A 72 22.81 -12.94 11.89
CA PHE A 72 24.09 -13.66 11.69
C PHE A 72 23.93 -15.04 11.03
N ALA A 73 24.47 -15.17 9.80
CA ALA A 73 25.35 -16.25 9.31
C ALA A 73 25.55 -16.12 7.79
N GLY A 74 26.80 -15.91 7.33
CA GLY A 74 27.23 -16.19 5.94
C GLY A 74 26.92 -15.14 4.86
N GLY A 75 27.53 -13.95 4.88
CA GLY A 75 27.33 -12.98 3.79
C GLY A 75 28.13 -11.67 3.83
N PHE A 76 29.43 -11.70 4.15
CA PHE A 76 30.25 -10.49 4.33
C PHE A 76 30.32 -9.57 3.07
N GLY A 77 30.28 -10.13 1.86
CA GLY A 77 30.30 -9.34 0.61
C GLY A 77 28.99 -8.59 0.33
N LYS A 78 27.85 -9.28 0.48
CA LYS A 78 26.51 -8.75 0.17
C LYS A 78 26.12 -7.60 1.11
N ALA A 79 26.40 -7.75 2.41
CA ALA A 79 26.13 -6.71 3.41
C ALA A 79 26.92 -5.41 3.12
N ARG A 80 28.16 -5.53 2.62
CA ARG A 80 29.03 -4.39 2.29
C ARG A 80 28.49 -3.59 1.09
N THR A 81 28.12 -4.25 -0.01
CA THR A 81 27.53 -3.59 -1.18
C THR A 81 26.25 -2.85 -0.81
N LEU A 82 25.38 -3.48 -0.03
CA LEU A 82 24.10 -2.91 0.36
C LEU A 82 24.25 -1.70 1.29
N ALA A 83 25.19 -1.76 2.25
CA ALA A 83 25.54 -0.62 3.07
C ALA A 83 26.12 0.54 2.22
N GLN A 84 26.89 0.23 1.19
CA GLN A 84 27.44 1.22 0.27
C GLN A 84 26.34 1.88 -0.58
N ALA A 85 25.42 1.10 -1.16
CA ALA A 85 24.25 1.64 -1.85
C ALA A 85 23.41 2.53 -0.91
N GLY A 86 23.22 2.13 0.35
CA GLY A 86 22.57 2.95 1.37
C GLY A 86 23.25 4.30 1.60
N ARG A 87 24.60 4.32 1.66
CA ARG A 87 25.38 5.57 1.77
C ARG A 87 25.25 6.45 0.54
N ILE A 88 25.29 5.88 -0.66
CA ILE A 88 25.11 6.63 -1.92
C ILE A 88 23.74 7.30 -1.93
N LYS A 89 22.67 6.53 -1.66
CA LYS A 89 21.29 7.01 -1.60
C LYS A 89 21.12 8.16 -0.59
N LYS A 90 21.62 7.98 0.63
CA LYS A 90 21.53 9.02 1.68
C LYS A 90 22.20 10.32 1.26
N LYS A 91 23.40 10.24 0.68
CA LYS A 91 24.12 11.43 0.19
C LYS A 91 23.42 12.09 -1.00
N ALA A 92 22.91 11.31 -1.95
CA ALA A 92 22.17 11.83 -3.10
C ALA A 92 20.87 12.51 -2.65
N ALA A 93 20.07 11.86 -1.78
CA ALA A 93 18.85 12.45 -1.23
C ALA A 93 19.13 13.75 -0.46
N ASN A 94 20.18 13.77 0.38
CA ASN A 94 20.60 14.99 1.08
C ASN A 94 21.04 16.11 0.14
N PHE A 95 21.67 15.77 -0.98
CA PHE A 95 22.03 16.74 -2.01
C PHE A 95 20.76 17.33 -2.64
N LEU A 96 19.82 16.49 -3.10
CA LEU A 96 18.57 16.94 -3.71
C LEU A 96 17.76 17.82 -2.75
N LEU A 97 17.63 17.42 -1.49
CA LEU A 97 16.93 18.24 -0.50
C LEU A 97 17.53 19.64 -0.30
N LYS A 98 18.84 19.82 -0.57
CA LYS A 98 19.50 21.14 -0.54
C LYS A 98 19.27 21.96 -1.80
N GLU A 99 19.07 21.31 -2.94
CA GLU A 99 18.78 21.94 -4.23
C GLU A 99 17.26 22.21 -4.43
N ARG A 100 16.43 21.72 -3.52
CA ARG A 100 14.98 21.94 -3.52
C ARG A 100 14.63 23.43 -3.34
N GLY A 101 13.80 23.96 -4.23
CA GLY A 101 13.21 25.29 -4.15
C GLY A 101 12.10 25.40 -3.11
N GLU A 102 11.54 26.60 -2.96
CA GLU A 102 10.51 26.89 -1.96
C GLU A 102 9.23 26.07 -2.16
N TYR A 103 8.82 25.88 -3.42
CA TYR A 103 7.61 25.13 -3.78
C TYR A 103 7.91 23.66 -4.11
N TRP A 104 8.99 23.11 -3.55
CA TRP A 104 9.47 21.77 -3.89
C TRP A 104 9.81 21.58 -5.37
N SER A 105 10.05 22.68 -6.08
CA SER A 105 10.55 22.70 -7.45
C SER A 105 12.06 22.56 -7.51
N PHE A 106 12.57 22.12 -8.64
CA PHE A 106 14.00 21.92 -8.87
C PHE A 106 14.41 22.59 -10.17
N ASN A 107 15.68 22.99 -10.19
CA ASN A 107 16.31 23.59 -11.34
C ASN A 107 17.22 22.58 -12.04
N TYR A 108 17.36 22.73 -13.35
CA TYR A 108 18.34 21.99 -14.14
C TYR A 108 19.77 22.10 -13.56
N TRP A 109 20.20 23.32 -13.24
CA TRP A 109 21.52 23.57 -12.67
C TRP A 109 21.53 23.48 -11.15
N PHE A 110 22.68 23.14 -10.58
CA PHE A 110 22.88 23.34 -9.15
C PHE A 110 22.74 24.83 -8.83
N ARG A 111 21.85 25.18 -7.90
CA ARG A 111 21.47 26.58 -7.59
C ARG A 111 22.65 27.45 -7.18
N LYS A 112 23.70 26.86 -6.60
CA LYS A 112 24.92 27.55 -6.17
C LYS A 112 26.05 27.52 -7.21
N SER A 113 25.83 26.95 -8.38
CA SER A 113 26.87 26.86 -9.42
C SER A 113 27.03 28.16 -10.22
N ASP A 114 28.21 28.36 -10.80
CA ASP A 114 28.44 29.45 -11.75
C ASP A 114 27.57 29.34 -13.01
N TRP A 115 27.17 28.12 -13.37
CA TRP A 115 26.28 27.88 -14.51
C TRP A 115 24.88 28.44 -14.28
N TYR A 116 24.33 28.22 -13.09
CA TYR A 116 23.04 28.81 -12.70
C TYR A 116 23.04 30.34 -12.83
N LYS A 117 24.18 30.99 -12.51
CA LYS A 117 24.33 32.45 -12.65
C LYS A 117 24.52 32.90 -14.10
N LYS A 118 25.27 32.14 -14.91
CA LYS A 118 25.63 32.51 -16.29
C LYS A 118 24.56 32.19 -17.31
N GLU A 119 23.84 31.10 -17.11
CA GLU A 119 22.76 30.61 -17.98
C GLU A 119 21.54 30.26 -17.10
N PRO A 120 20.84 31.27 -16.53
CA PRO A 120 19.73 31.01 -15.63
C PRO A 120 18.55 30.39 -16.40
N TYR A 121 18.14 29.20 -15.97
CA TYR A 121 16.86 28.60 -16.34
C TYR A 121 15.86 28.79 -15.20
N PRO A 122 14.57 28.98 -15.49
CA PRO A 122 13.54 28.79 -14.46
C PRO A 122 13.54 27.33 -14.02
N ASP A 123 12.94 27.07 -12.86
CA ASP A 123 12.62 25.69 -12.48
C ASP A 123 11.60 25.12 -13.50
N ASP A 124 11.58 23.80 -13.66
CA ASP A 124 10.70 23.13 -14.62
C ASP A 124 10.16 21.80 -14.07
N THR A 125 9.11 21.28 -14.68
CA THR A 125 8.42 20.08 -14.23
C THR A 125 9.18 18.80 -14.57
N ASP A 126 10.10 18.79 -15.54
CA ASP A 126 10.93 17.61 -15.82
C ASP A 126 11.95 17.41 -14.71
N ASP A 127 12.74 18.45 -14.43
CA ASP A 127 13.75 18.44 -13.39
C ASP A 127 13.15 18.45 -11.98
N THR A 128 11.85 18.77 -11.83
CA THR A 128 11.12 18.68 -10.56
C THR A 128 10.57 17.28 -10.28
N PHE A 129 9.81 16.68 -11.19
CA PHE A 129 9.05 15.47 -10.84
C PHE A 129 9.89 14.19 -10.83
N VAL A 130 11.05 14.17 -11.49
CA VAL A 130 12.01 13.07 -11.36
C VAL A 130 12.61 12.99 -9.94
N PRO A 131 13.20 14.05 -9.36
CA PRO A 131 13.70 14.01 -7.98
C PRO A 131 12.59 13.90 -6.94
N LEU A 132 11.41 14.50 -7.15
CA LEU A 132 10.28 14.30 -6.21
C LEU A 132 9.90 12.83 -6.11
N ALA A 133 9.76 12.13 -7.23
CA ALA A 133 9.47 10.71 -7.22
C ALA A 133 10.60 9.90 -6.56
N ALA A 134 11.86 10.19 -6.88
CA ALA A 134 13.00 9.53 -6.25
C ALA A 134 13.09 9.79 -4.73
N LEU A 135 12.79 11.00 -4.27
CA LEU A 135 12.77 11.33 -2.85
C LEU A 135 11.59 10.66 -2.13
N TYR A 136 10.42 10.61 -2.76
CA TYR A 136 9.24 9.95 -2.19
C TYR A 136 9.49 8.45 -2.03
N GLU A 137 9.97 7.78 -3.07
CA GLU A 137 10.28 6.35 -3.00
C GLU A 137 11.45 6.05 -2.03
N TYR A 138 12.36 7.01 -1.80
CA TYR A 138 13.44 6.88 -0.82
C TYR A 138 12.94 7.03 0.62
N LYS A 139 12.12 8.05 0.88
CA LYS A 139 11.62 8.41 2.21
C LYS A 139 10.29 9.18 2.11
N PRO A 140 9.14 8.46 2.08
CA PRO A 140 7.81 9.07 1.94
C PRO A 140 7.49 10.10 3.03
N GLU A 141 8.05 9.95 4.23
CA GLU A 141 7.81 10.84 5.37
C GLU A 141 8.36 12.27 5.17
N LEU A 142 9.11 12.51 4.09
CA LEU A 142 9.51 13.85 3.68
C LEU A 142 8.33 14.68 3.11
N PHE A 143 7.26 14.01 2.67
CA PHE A 143 6.13 14.59 1.95
C PHE A 143 4.92 14.74 2.86
N ASP A 144 5.06 15.55 3.90
CA ASP A 144 3.94 15.87 4.79
C ASP A 144 2.92 16.83 4.13
N GLY A 145 1.86 17.18 4.85
CA GLY A 145 0.83 18.08 4.35
C GLY A 145 1.35 19.42 3.83
N GLU A 146 2.39 19.99 4.45
CA GLU A 146 2.97 21.25 3.98
C GLU A 146 3.70 21.05 2.64
N ALA A 147 4.51 19.99 2.54
CA ALA A 147 5.18 19.64 1.31
C ALA A 147 4.19 19.42 0.16
N MET A 148 3.15 18.62 0.41
CA MET A 148 2.12 18.33 -0.59
C MET A 148 1.34 19.59 -1.00
N ALA A 149 1.07 20.52 -0.08
CA ALA A 149 0.42 21.79 -0.40
C ALA A 149 1.29 22.67 -1.31
N ARG A 150 2.60 22.73 -1.05
CA ARG A 150 3.56 23.47 -1.89
C ARG A 150 3.69 22.85 -3.29
N ILE A 151 3.80 21.53 -3.38
CA ILE A 151 3.83 20.79 -4.66
C ILE A 151 2.53 21.02 -5.44
N THR A 152 1.37 20.91 -4.77
CA THR A 152 0.07 21.13 -5.42
C THR A 152 -0.08 22.57 -5.90
N THR A 153 0.39 23.55 -5.12
CA THR A 153 0.38 24.97 -5.53
C THR A 153 1.20 25.19 -6.80
N MET A 154 2.40 24.61 -6.86
CA MET A 154 3.27 24.68 -8.05
C MET A 154 2.65 23.94 -9.24
N LEU A 155 2.14 22.72 -9.05
CA LEU A 155 1.52 21.95 -10.13
C LEU A 155 0.28 22.65 -10.71
N THR A 156 -0.57 23.24 -9.87
CA THR A 156 -1.74 24.04 -10.33
C THR A 156 -1.33 25.33 -11.04
N SER A 157 -0.15 25.89 -10.77
CA SER A 157 0.35 27.05 -11.53
C SER A 157 0.79 26.70 -12.96
N ALA A 158 1.20 25.43 -13.17
CA ALA A 158 1.64 24.90 -14.45
C ALA A 158 0.53 24.23 -15.26
N GLU A 159 -0.70 24.15 -14.75
CA GLU A 159 -1.78 23.43 -15.41
C GLU A 159 -2.42 24.25 -16.55
N LYS A 160 -2.60 23.64 -17.74
CA LYS A 160 -3.32 24.28 -18.84
C LYS A 160 -4.83 24.33 -18.61
N GLN A 161 -5.31 23.32 -17.90
CA GLN A 161 -6.69 23.14 -17.50
C GLN A 161 -6.68 22.26 -16.25
N GLU A 162 -7.77 22.31 -15.50
CA GLU A 162 -7.92 21.49 -14.29
C GLU A 162 -7.61 20.01 -14.57
N GLY A 163 -6.62 19.48 -13.85
CA GLY A 163 -6.19 18.09 -13.97
C GLY A 163 -5.26 17.79 -15.15
N GLY A 164 -4.68 18.82 -15.77
CA GLY A 164 -3.64 18.70 -16.80
C GLY A 164 -4.14 18.71 -18.26
N PRO A 165 -3.23 18.71 -19.26
CA PRO A 165 -1.79 18.56 -19.13
C PRO A 165 -1.11 19.81 -18.55
N TYR A 166 0.15 19.64 -18.17
CA TYR A 166 0.96 20.65 -17.50
C TYR A 166 2.08 21.16 -18.41
N ASP A 167 2.37 22.45 -18.30
CA ASP A 167 3.52 23.08 -18.94
C ASP A 167 4.84 22.64 -18.29
N MET A 168 5.90 22.64 -19.12
CA MET A 168 7.24 22.28 -18.70
C MET A 168 7.80 23.34 -17.73
N TRP A 169 7.74 24.61 -18.10
CA TRP A 169 8.45 25.67 -17.38
C TRP A 169 7.61 26.31 -16.28
N LEU A 170 8.19 26.48 -15.09
CA LEU A 170 7.57 27.15 -13.96
C LEU A 170 7.93 28.63 -13.98
N VAL A 171 7.18 29.40 -14.77
CA VAL A 171 7.38 30.85 -14.93
C VAL A 171 6.13 31.64 -14.52
N PRO A 172 6.30 32.92 -14.12
CA PRO A 172 5.19 33.83 -13.89
C PRO A 172 4.26 33.97 -15.12
N PRO A 173 2.97 34.29 -14.92
CA PRO A 173 1.98 34.37 -16.00
C PRO A 173 2.36 35.32 -17.15
N ASP A 174 3.07 36.41 -16.87
CA ASP A 174 3.54 37.41 -17.84
C ASP A 174 4.72 36.92 -18.71
N ALA A 175 5.49 35.94 -18.22
CA ALA A 175 6.62 35.33 -18.95
C ALA A 175 6.21 34.21 -19.93
N ARG A 176 4.94 33.77 -19.90
CA ARG A 176 4.41 32.61 -20.64
C ARG A 176 4.68 32.61 -22.14
N GLY A 177 4.72 33.78 -22.79
CA GLY A 177 4.89 33.88 -24.25
C GLY A 177 6.12 33.16 -24.85
N LYS A 178 7.17 32.90 -24.06
CA LYS A 178 8.39 32.17 -24.50
C LYS A 178 8.55 30.77 -23.92
N TRP A 179 7.70 30.35 -22.98
CA TRP A 179 7.93 29.17 -22.12
C TRP A 179 6.68 28.28 -21.96
N ASN A 180 5.82 28.18 -22.98
CA ASN A 180 4.54 27.46 -22.95
C ASN A 180 4.61 26.01 -23.50
N ASP A 181 5.78 25.40 -23.44
CA ASP A 181 6.01 24.05 -23.97
C ASP A 181 5.31 22.99 -23.11
N THR A 182 4.42 22.21 -23.73
CA THR A 182 3.83 21.02 -23.10
C THR A 182 4.48 19.76 -23.62
N ASP A 183 5.32 19.17 -22.78
CA ASP A 183 6.15 18.03 -23.12
C ASP A 183 5.56 16.69 -22.64
N LEU A 184 5.79 15.64 -23.42
CA LEU A 184 5.32 14.28 -23.14
C LEU A 184 5.98 13.69 -21.89
N VAL A 185 7.29 13.85 -21.76
CA VAL A 185 8.05 13.23 -20.68
C VAL A 185 7.81 13.96 -19.36
N CYS A 186 7.73 15.28 -19.37
CA CYS A 186 7.33 16.07 -18.20
C CYS A 186 6.01 15.57 -17.61
N ASN A 187 4.99 15.43 -18.46
CA ASN A 187 3.68 14.93 -18.04
C ASN A 187 3.70 13.45 -17.62
N ALA A 188 4.58 12.62 -18.21
CA ALA A 188 4.79 11.25 -17.74
C ALA A 188 5.45 11.19 -16.35
N ASN A 189 6.40 12.09 -16.06
CA ASN A 189 7.04 12.21 -14.75
C ASN A 189 6.06 12.71 -13.68
N ILE A 190 5.21 13.68 -14.01
CA ILE A 190 4.08 14.12 -13.16
C ILE A 190 3.15 12.93 -12.89
N ALA A 191 2.70 12.23 -13.94
CA ALA A 191 1.84 11.07 -13.80
C ALA A 191 2.47 9.98 -12.91
N TYR A 192 3.79 9.78 -13.01
CA TYR A 192 4.50 8.83 -12.17
C TYR A 192 4.47 9.24 -10.69
N PHE A 193 4.87 10.48 -10.38
CA PHE A 193 4.82 10.96 -8.99
C PHE A 193 3.40 10.88 -8.40
N LEU A 194 2.38 11.29 -9.16
CA LEU A 194 0.98 11.22 -8.73
C LEU A 194 0.53 9.77 -8.50
N SER A 195 0.96 8.82 -9.33
CA SER A 195 0.64 7.40 -9.13
C SER A 195 1.25 6.82 -7.85
N LEU A 196 2.37 7.38 -7.35
CA LEU A 196 2.93 7.01 -6.04
C LEU A 196 2.07 7.50 -4.86
N GLN A 197 1.12 8.41 -5.13
CA GLN A 197 0.10 8.90 -4.19
C GLN A 197 -1.29 8.30 -4.48
N ASP A 198 -1.37 7.27 -5.33
CA ASP A 198 -2.62 6.68 -5.81
C ASP A 198 -3.54 7.68 -6.56
N ILE A 199 -2.97 8.76 -7.13
CA ILE A 199 -3.70 9.77 -7.91
C ILE A 199 -3.54 9.49 -9.40
N TYR A 200 -4.66 9.40 -10.12
CA TYR A 200 -4.72 9.21 -11.56
C TYR A 200 -5.55 10.31 -12.22
N LEU A 201 -4.99 10.97 -13.23
CA LEU A 201 -5.64 12.09 -13.92
C LEU A 201 -5.98 11.71 -15.36
N PRO A 202 -7.27 11.54 -15.72
CA PRO A 202 -7.69 11.11 -17.05
C PRO A 202 -7.18 12.01 -18.19
N LYS A 203 -7.09 13.32 -17.96
CA LYS A 203 -6.61 14.30 -18.96
C LYS A 203 -5.13 14.16 -19.27
N VAL A 204 -4.30 13.85 -18.27
CA VAL A 204 -2.87 13.54 -18.47
C VAL A 204 -2.73 12.24 -19.27
N THR A 205 -3.50 11.21 -18.93
CA THR A 205 -3.53 9.95 -19.69
C THR A 205 -3.91 10.17 -21.14
N ALA A 206 -4.99 10.91 -21.41
CA ALA A 206 -5.43 11.24 -22.76
C ALA A 206 -4.37 12.03 -23.55
N PHE A 207 -3.67 12.97 -22.89
CA PHE A 207 -2.55 13.70 -23.50
C PHE A 207 -1.40 12.76 -23.90
N ILE A 208 -0.99 11.86 -22.99
CA ILE A 208 0.06 10.86 -23.26
C ILE A 208 -0.35 9.97 -24.44
N GLU A 209 -1.60 9.48 -24.48
CA GLU A 209 -2.10 8.65 -25.57
C GLU A 209 -2.06 9.38 -26.93
N LYS A 210 -2.50 10.63 -26.98
CA LYS A 210 -2.44 11.47 -28.20
C LYS A 210 -1.01 11.67 -28.70
N LYS A 211 -0.05 11.89 -27.80
CA LYS A 211 1.37 12.05 -28.17
C LYS A 211 1.99 10.75 -28.68
N ILE A 212 1.60 9.61 -28.09
CA ILE A 212 1.98 8.25 -28.56
C ILE A 212 1.44 7.96 -29.97
N GLU A 213 0.24 8.43 -30.29
CA GLU A 213 -0.34 8.31 -31.63
C GLU A 213 0.49 9.06 -32.66
N ASN A 214 0.82 10.31 -32.35
CA ASN A 214 1.57 11.22 -33.23
C ASN A 214 3.09 10.97 -33.25
N LYS A 215 3.57 9.86 -32.68
CA LYS A 215 5.00 9.47 -32.59
C LYS A 215 5.90 10.55 -31.94
N GLY A 216 5.38 11.33 -30.99
CA GLY A 216 6.07 12.45 -30.35
C GLY A 216 7.12 12.08 -29.29
N TYR A 217 7.97 11.08 -29.54
CA TYR A 217 8.86 10.49 -28.52
C TYR A 217 10.26 11.14 -28.40
N GLU A 218 10.69 11.95 -29.38
CA GLU A 218 12.11 12.28 -29.59
C GLU A 218 12.55 13.69 -29.12
N PHE A 219 11.69 14.41 -28.41
CA PHE A 219 12.02 15.72 -27.84
C PHE A 219 11.49 15.79 -26.40
N PRO A 220 12.26 16.31 -25.42
CA PRO A 220 13.67 16.76 -25.48
C PRO A 220 14.71 15.61 -25.44
N TYR A 221 14.25 14.35 -25.47
CA TYR A 221 15.09 13.18 -25.32
C TYR A 221 15.62 12.65 -26.65
N ASN A 222 16.93 12.44 -26.71
CA ASN A 222 17.56 11.86 -27.88
C ASN A 222 17.14 10.38 -27.97
N LYS A 223 16.34 10.02 -28.97
CA LYS A 223 15.70 8.69 -29.22
C LYS A 223 14.44 8.41 -28.40
N ILE A 224 13.70 7.39 -28.83
CA ILE A 224 12.41 6.96 -28.25
C ILE A 224 12.53 6.35 -26.84
N TYR A 225 13.68 5.77 -26.49
CA TYR A 225 13.81 4.92 -25.30
C TYR A 225 13.60 5.65 -23.96
N PRO A 226 14.14 6.86 -23.73
CA PRO A 226 13.86 7.60 -22.49
C PRO A 226 12.38 7.92 -22.34
N ALA A 227 11.72 8.40 -23.41
CA ALA A 227 10.30 8.73 -23.35
C ALA A 227 9.44 7.51 -23.00
N ILE A 228 9.68 6.37 -23.67
CA ILE A 228 8.95 5.12 -23.35
C ILE A 228 9.26 4.63 -21.94
N TYR A 229 10.52 4.74 -21.48
CA TYR A 229 10.89 4.42 -20.10
C TYR A 229 10.09 5.25 -19.10
N PHE A 230 10.03 6.57 -19.24
CA PHE A 230 9.29 7.43 -18.32
C PHE A 230 7.79 7.13 -18.32
N ILE A 231 7.19 6.97 -19.50
CA ILE A 231 5.78 6.58 -19.64
C ILE A 231 5.51 5.26 -18.93
N SER A 232 6.38 4.25 -19.11
CA SER A 232 6.17 2.92 -18.55
C SER A 232 6.05 2.87 -17.03
N ARG A 233 6.60 3.86 -16.32
CA ARG A 233 6.65 3.84 -14.86
C ARG A 233 5.25 3.84 -14.23
N SER A 234 4.30 4.56 -14.80
CA SER A 234 2.91 4.67 -14.30
C SER A 234 1.82 4.36 -15.31
N TYR A 235 2.08 4.51 -16.61
CA TYR A 235 1.04 4.37 -17.61
C TYR A 235 0.60 2.91 -17.77
N ARG A 236 -0.72 2.69 -17.72
CA ARG A 236 -1.38 1.39 -17.92
C ARG A 236 -2.50 1.44 -18.98
N GLY A 237 -2.53 2.50 -19.79
CA GLY A 237 -3.58 2.74 -20.77
C GLY A 237 -3.49 1.88 -22.03
N LYS A 238 -4.39 2.15 -23.00
CA LYS A 238 -4.65 1.27 -24.16
C LYS A 238 -3.47 1.17 -25.14
N LYS A 239 -2.57 2.16 -25.11
CA LYS A 239 -1.39 2.22 -26.00
C LYS A 239 -0.17 1.41 -25.55
N THR A 240 -0.26 0.67 -24.45
CA THR A 240 0.84 -0.14 -23.90
C THR A 240 1.42 -1.11 -24.94
N GLU A 241 0.56 -1.88 -25.59
CA GLU A 241 0.97 -2.87 -26.60
C GLU A 241 1.71 -2.25 -27.80
N LYS A 242 1.33 -1.03 -28.20
CA LYS A 242 1.99 -0.28 -29.29
C LYS A 242 3.44 0.05 -28.93
N MET A 243 3.69 0.53 -27.71
CA MET A 243 5.04 0.84 -27.23
C MET A 243 5.87 -0.43 -27.05
N THR A 244 5.26 -1.48 -26.50
CA THR A 244 5.88 -2.80 -26.35
C THR A 244 6.34 -3.36 -27.69
N ARG A 245 5.47 -3.39 -28.71
CA ARG A 245 5.83 -3.83 -30.07
C ARG A 245 6.94 -2.98 -30.67
N LEU A 246 6.93 -1.67 -30.46
CA LEU A 246 7.98 -0.77 -30.93
C LEU A 246 9.34 -1.11 -30.30
N LEU A 247 9.40 -1.34 -28.98
CA LEU A 247 10.62 -1.77 -28.31
C LEU A 247 11.08 -3.13 -28.82
N LEU A 248 10.19 -4.13 -28.89
CA LEU A 248 10.54 -5.48 -29.31
C LEU A 248 11.05 -5.54 -30.76
N ARG A 249 10.49 -4.74 -31.67
CA ARG A 249 10.96 -4.67 -33.06
C ARG A 249 12.38 -4.10 -33.17
N ASN A 250 12.75 -3.21 -32.25
CA ASN A 250 14.05 -2.54 -32.26
C ASN A 250 15.16 -3.33 -31.53
N GLN A 251 14.85 -4.50 -30.95
CA GLN A 251 15.90 -5.34 -30.37
C GLN A 251 16.66 -6.07 -31.47
N GLU A 252 17.98 -5.94 -31.47
CA GLU A 252 18.86 -6.64 -32.40
C GLU A 252 19.06 -8.12 -32.00
N LYS A 253 19.59 -8.92 -32.94
CA LYS A 253 19.77 -10.38 -32.76
C LYS A 253 20.60 -10.75 -31.53
N ASP A 254 21.60 -9.93 -31.21
CA ASP A 254 22.50 -10.12 -30.07
C ASP A 254 21.92 -9.62 -28.73
N GLY A 255 20.64 -9.22 -28.73
CA GLY A 255 19.90 -8.77 -27.56
C GLY A 255 20.00 -7.29 -27.25
N LYS A 256 20.83 -6.51 -27.96
CA LYS A 256 21.00 -5.09 -27.68
C LYS A 256 19.89 -4.24 -28.29
N TRP A 257 19.72 -3.05 -27.72
CA TRP A 257 19.01 -1.93 -28.35
C TRP A 257 20.04 -0.83 -28.55
N GLU A 258 20.72 -0.77 -29.69
CA GLU A 258 21.78 0.21 -30.00
C GLU A 258 23.00 0.15 -29.05
N ASN A 259 22.83 0.56 -27.79
CA ASN A 259 23.86 0.64 -26.76
C ASN A 259 23.33 0.23 -25.35
N PRO A 260 24.20 0.08 -24.33
CA PRO A 260 23.79 -0.33 -22.98
C PRO A 260 22.76 0.58 -22.31
N LEU A 261 22.83 1.90 -22.51
CA LEU A 261 21.84 2.83 -21.94
C LEU A 261 20.44 2.55 -22.49
N ARG A 262 20.33 2.40 -23.81
CA ARG A 262 19.03 2.17 -24.47
C ARG A 262 18.49 0.78 -24.18
N ALA A 263 19.37 -0.22 -24.11
CA ALA A 263 19.01 -1.56 -23.67
C ALA A 263 18.45 -1.54 -22.24
N ALA A 264 19.10 -0.83 -21.30
CA ALA A 264 18.61 -0.72 -19.93
C ALA A 264 17.21 -0.07 -19.85
N LEU A 265 17.00 1.04 -20.57
CA LEU A 265 15.71 1.72 -20.64
C LEU A 265 14.60 0.84 -21.24
N ALA A 266 14.91 0.14 -22.34
CA ALA A 266 13.96 -0.78 -22.98
C ALA A 266 13.60 -1.97 -22.08
N ILE A 267 14.59 -2.57 -21.42
CA ILE A 267 14.38 -3.68 -20.47
C ILE A 267 13.50 -3.22 -19.30
N SER A 268 13.83 -2.09 -18.67
CA SER A 268 13.02 -1.54 -17.57
C SER A 268 11.59 -1.25 -18.02
N ALA A 269 11.40 -0.69 -19.21
CA ALA A 269 10.06 -0.39 -19.74
C ALA A 269 9.24 -1.65 -20.02
N LEU A 270 9.83 -2.65 -20.67
CA LEU A 270 9.17 -3.94 -20.94
C LEU A 270 8.78 -4.66 -19.63
N ILE A 271 9.64 -4.61 -18.61
CA ILE A 271 9.32 -5.18 -17.29
C ILE A 271 8.13 -4.43 -16.66
N ASN A 272 8.11 -3.09 -16.73
CA ASN A 272 7.02 -2.30 -16.17
C ASN A 272 5.67 -2.55 -16.88
N PHE A 273 5.67 -2.92 -18.16
CA PHE A 273 4.45 -3.18 -18.93
C PHE A 273 3.88 -4.59 -18.75
N SER A 274 4.69 -5.65 -18.88
CA SER A 274 4.19 -7.04 -18.77
C SER A 274 5.31 -8.09 -18.68
N GLY A 275 6.37 -7.81 -17.90
CA GLY A 275 7.69 -8.50 -17.93
C GLY A 275 7.76 -10.02 -18.12
N GLU A 276 6.76 -10.80 -17.68
CA GLU A 276 6.73 -12.26 -17.84
C GLU A 276 6.60 -12.71 -19.31
N GLU A 277 5.81 -11.99 -20.12
CA GLU A 277 5.52 -12.36 -21.52
C GLU A 277 6.77 -12.32 -22.41
N TYR A 278 7.75 -11.48 -22.06
CA TYR A 278 8.95 -11.23 -22.88
C TYR A 278 10.23 -11.76 -22.25
N ARG A 279 10.14 -12.72 -21.33
CA ARG A 279 11.25 -13.20 -20.51
C ARG A 279 12.52 -13.53 -21.29
N GLU A 280 12.42 -14.30 -22.38
CA GLU A 280 13.59 -14.65 -23.19
C GLU A 280 14.19 -13.45 -23.93
N ARG A 281 13.37 -12.48 -24.35
CA ARG A 281 13.84 -11.22 -24.94
C ARG A 281 14.62 -10.40 -23.91
N LEU A 282 14.08 -10.30 -22.69
CA LEU A 282 14.70 -9.61 -21.56
C LEU A 282 16.03 -10.26 -21.17
N LYS A 283 16.07 -11.59 -21.08
CA LYS A 283 17.27 -12.36 -20.74
C LYS A 283 18.43 -12.08 -21.71
N ARG A 284 18.17 -12.02 -23.02
CA ARG A 284 19.19 -11.64 -24.01
C ARG A 284 19.69 -10.20 -23.81
N GLY A 285 18.77 -9.28 -23.51
CA GLY A 285 19.12 -7.90 -23.15
C GLY A 285 20.01 -7.82 -21.90
N ILE A 286 19.69 -8.59 -20.86
CA ILE A 286 20.50 -8.66 -19.65
C ILE A 286 21.88 -9.25 -19.92
N GLN A 287 21.98 -10.32 -20.72
CA GLN A 287 23.28 -10.86 -21.15
C GLN A 287 24.12 -9.83 -21.89
N TYR A 288 23.50 -9.00 -22.74
CA TYR A 288 24.16 -7.86 -23.38
C TYR A 288 24.67 -6.83 -22.35
N LEU A 289 23.87 -6.47 -21.34
CA LEU A 289 24.33 -5.54 -20.30
C LEU A 289 25.50 -6.12 -19.51
N LEU A 290 25.40 -7.39 -19.10
CA LEU A 290 26.45 -8.07 -18.31
C LEU A 290 27.78 -8.16 -19.08
N ARG A 291 27.75 -8.47 -20.38
CA ARG A 291 28.97 -8.60 -21.21
C ARG A 291 29.61 -7.26 -21.56
N THR A 292 28.85 -6.16 -21.49
CA THR A 292 29.33 -4.81 -21.83
C THR A 292 29.76 -3.98 -20.62
N GLN A 293 29.63 -4.52 -19.40
CA GLN A 293 30.11 -3.85 -18.20
C GLN A 293 31.64 -3.73 -18.22
N GLY A 294 32.14 -2.52 -17.98
CA GLY A 294 33.57 -2.20 -17.90
C GLY A 294 34.26 -2.85 -16.70
N LYS A 295 35.60 -2.87 -16.74
CA LYS A 295 36.44 -3.51 -15.72
C LYS A 295 36.27 -2.88 -14.32
N ARG A 296 35.96 -1.58 -14.24
CA ARG A 296 35.75 -0.88 -12.96
C ARG A 296 34.29 -0.95 -12.49
N GLY A 297 33.40 -1.60 -13.25
CA GLY A 297 31.99 -1.76 -12.95
C GLY A 297 31.06 -0.76 -13.65
N GLU A 298 31.62 0.15 -14.44
CA GLU A 298 30.90 1.17 -15.19
C GLU A 298 30.31 0.64 -16.49
N TRP A 299 29.34 1.36 -17.05
CA TRP A 299 29.06 1.34 -18.48
C TRP A 299 29.49 2.67 -19.10
N LYS A 300 29.90 2.63 -20.37
CA LYS A 300 30.31 3.83 -21.13
C LYS A 300 29.22 4.90 -21.11
N PRO A 301 29.58 6.20 -21.19
CA PRO A 301 28.59 7.26 -21.24
C PRO A 301 27.89 7.27 -22.60
N TYR A 302 26.57 7.33 -22.60
CA TYR A 302 25.76 7.55 -23.81
C TYR A 302 24.84 8.75 -23.61
N SER A 303 24.45 9.40 -24.71
CA SER A 303 23.50 10.50 -24.68
C SER A 303 22.16 10.04 -24.12
N PHE A 304 21.63 10.81 -23.17
CA PHE A 304 20.31 10.63 -22.61
C PHE A 304 19.33 11.65 -23.18
N TYR A 305 19.72 12.93 -23.23
CA TYR A 305 18.90 14.06 -23.69
C TYR A 305 19.73 15.08 -24.48
N PHE A 306 19.04 16.02 -25.13
CA PHE A 306 19.67 17.20 -25.70
C PHE A 306 19.89 18.25 -24.60
N GLN A 307 21.14 18.63 -24.33
CA GLN A 307 21.44 19.80 -23.50
C GLN A 307 20.97 21.08 -24.19
N MET A 308 21.16 21.13 -25.51
CA MET A 308 20.80 22.25 -26.35
C MET A 308 20.64 21.74 -27.78
N ARG A 309 19.56 22.17 -28.44
CA ARG A 309 19.34 21.87 -29.85
C ARG A 309 18.83 23.13 -30.55
N THR A 310 19.70 23.77 -31.30
CA THR A 310 19.41 24.93 -32.14
C THR A 310 19.77 24.63 -33.59
N LYS A 311 19.35 25.46 -34.54
CA LYS A 311 19.75 25.33 -35.96
C LYS A 311 21.28 25.32 -36.16
N LYS A 312 22.03 25.98 -35.26
CA LYS A 312 23.50 26.16 -35.39
C LYS A 312 24.32 25.22 -34.52
N LYS A 313 23.73 24.62 -33.49
CA LYS A 313 24.46 23.88 -32.47
C LYS A 313 23.59 22.84 -31.79
N THR A 314 24.09 21.61 -31.72
CA THR A 314 23.50 20.49 -30.97
C THR A 314 24.49 20.00 -29.93
N LEU A 315 24.05 19.92 -28.69
CA LEU A 315 24.81 19.38 -27.56
C LEU A 315 24.02 18.24 -26.93
N TYR A 316 24.72 17.15 -26.66
CA TYR A 316 24.20 15.93 -26.07
C TYR A 316 24.67 15.81 -24.62
N ALA A 317 23.73 15.54 -23.71
CA ALA A 317 24.03 15.30 -22.31
C ALA A 317 23.92 13.82 -21.95
N GLY A 318 24.80 13.36 -21.07
CA GLY A 318 24.87 11.97 -20.60
C GLY A 318 25.95 11.82 -19.53
N SER A 319 26.11 10.62 -18.97
CA SER A 319 27.29 10.27 -18.16
C SER A 319 27.38 8.77 -17.93
N GLU A 320 28.56 8.30 -17.51
CA GLU A 320 28.76 6.94 -17.03
C GLU A 320 27.89 6.67 -15.79
N ASN A 321 27.66 7.69 -14.96
CA ASN A 321 26.83 7.59 -13.76
C ASN A 321 25.37 7.30 -14.09
N ILE A 322 24.79 8.06 -15.04
CA ILE A 322 23.42 7.82 -15.52
C ILE A 322 23.31 6.43 -16.14
N THR A 323 24.23 6.11 -17.05
CA THR A 323 24.19 4.82 -17.77
C THR A 323 24.34 3.66 -16.79
N THR A 324 25.28 3.73 -15.86
CA THR A 324 25.51 2.68 -14.87
C THR A 324 24.31 2.52 -13.95
N ALA A 325 23.74 3.62 -13.45
CA ALA A 325 22.56 3.57 -12.59
C ALA A 325 21.37 2.88 -13.27
N LEU A 326 21.05 3.26 -14.51
CA LEU A 326 19.95 2.67 -15.26
C LEU A 326 20.21 1.20 -15.63
N CYS A 327 21.45 0.84 -15.98
CA CYS A 327 21.83 -0.57 -16.17
C CYS A 327 21.61 -1.39 -14.90
N LEU A 328 21.99 -0.85 -13.72
CA LEU A 328 21.76 -1.50 -12.44
C LEU A 328 20.26 -1.65 -12.12
N GLU A 329 19.44 -0.65 -12.44
CA GLU A 329 17.99 -0.72 -12.30
C GLU A 329 17.42 -1.89 -13.12
N ALA A 330 17.75 -1.94 -14.41
CA ALA A 330 17.27 -2.95 -15.34
C ALA A 330 17.68 -4.37 -14.90
N ILE A 331 18.96 -4.55 -14.52
CA ILE A 331 19.48 -5.82 -14.02
C ILE A 331 18.78 -6.24 -12.73
N ASN A 332 18.58 -5.33 -11.78
CA ASN A 332 17.91 -5.62 -10.52
C ASN A 332 16.42 -5.95 -10.72
N LYS A 333 15.72 -5.24 -11.61
CA LYS A 333 14.33 -5.54 -11.97
C LYS A 333 14.19 -6.94 -12.55
N PHE A 334 15.05 -7.32 -13.50
CA PHE A 334 15.04 -8.66 -14.06
C PHE A 334 15.38 -9.73 -13.00
N ASN A 335 16.36 -9.46 -12.12
CA ASN A 335 16.71 -10.39 -11.05
C ASN A 335 15.54 -10.68 -10.11
N LYS A 336 14.71 -9.67 -9.80
CA LYS A 336 13.51 -9.85 -8.98
C LYS A 336 12.48 -10.74 -9.68
N LEU A 337 12.27 -10.54 -10.98
CA LEU A 337 11.40 -11.40 -11.80
C LEU A 337 11.90 -12.86 -11.76
N GLU A 338 13.20 -13.08 -11.95
CA GLU A 338 13.81 -14.41 -11.86
C GLU A 338 13.65 -15.04 -10.47
N ILE A 339 13.88 -14.29 -9.39
CA ILE A 339 13.77 -14.80 -8.01
C ILE A 339 12.32 -15.13 -7.64
N GLN A 340 11.35 -14.30 -8.05
CA GLN A 340 9.92 -14.57 -7.83
C GLN A 340 9.51 -15.90 -8.48
N ASN A 341 10.08 -16.20 -9.65
CA ASN A 341 9.84 -17.44 -10.38
C ASN A 341 10.65 -18.63 -9.85
N LEU A 342 11.65 -18.40 -8.98
CA LEU A 342 12.51 -19.44 -8.43
C LEU A 342 12.10 -19.95 -7.05
N LYS A 343 11.25 -19.24 -6.27
CA LYS A 343 11.00 -19.56 -4.85
C LYS A 343 10.59 -21.02 -4.59
N PRO A 344 11.44 -21.81 -3.89
CA PRO A 344 11.09 -23.02 -3.18
C PRO A 344 11.29 -22.73 -1.68
N GLU A 345 10.31 -22.10 -1.02
CA GLU A 345 10.37 -21.87 0.44
C GLU A 345 10.00 -23.19 1.14
N THR A 346 10.98 -24.01 1.55
CA THR A 346 10.68 -25.36 2.06
C THR A 346 11.79 -25.86 2.99
N LYS A 347 11.63 -25.86 4.33
CA LYS A 347 11.26 -27.11 5.02
C LYS A 347 10.55 -26.91 6.36
N LEU A 348 10.73 -25.80 7.09
CA LEU A 348 10.03 -25.58 8.38
C LEU A 348 8.70 -24.81 8.20
N LYS A 349 8.71 -23.74 7.39
CA LYS A 349 7.50 -23.00 6.98
C LYS A 349 6.50 -23.87 6.23
N THR A 350 6.96 -24.75 5.35
CA THR A 350 6.10 -25.68 4.61
C THR A 350 5.31 -26.62 5.49
N LYS A 351 5.82 -27.06 6.64
CA LYS A 351 5.07 -28.01 7.46
C LYS A 351 3.85 -27.31 8.08
N ILE A 352 4.04 -26.09 8.57
CA ILE A 352 2.97 -25.25 9.12
C ILE A 352 2.05 -24.76 8.00
N GLU A 353 2.57 -24.26 6.88
CA GLU A 353 1.79 -23.80 5.73
C GLU A 353 1.02 -24.95 5.04
N ASN A 354 1.57 -26.17 4.97
CA ASN A 354 0.87 -27.34 4.46
C ASN A 354 -0.24 -27.80 5.43
N SER A 355 0.02 -27.84 6.74
CA SER A 355 -0.98 -28.20 7.75
C SER A 355 -2.11 -27.16 7.80
N GLN A 356 -1.76 -25.87 7.80
CA GLN A 356 -2.71 -24.76 7.73
C GLN A 356 -3.56 -24.82 6.46
N THR A 357 -2.93 -25.10 5.30
CA THR A 357 -3.65 -25.25 4.02
C THR A 357 -4.56 -26.48 4.04
N GLN A 358 -4.13 -27.58 4.67
CA GLN A 358 -4.93 -28.79 4.79
C GLN A 358 -6.16 -28.57 5.67
N ILE A 359 -5.99 -27.97 6.86
CA ILE A 359 -7.11 -27.61 7.74
C ILE A 359 -8.05 -26.64 7.04
N TYR A 360 -7.53 -25.60 6.39
CA TYR A 360 -8.34 -24.65 5.62
C TYR A 360 -9.21 -25.36 4.58
N ARG A 361 -8.62 -26.26 3.78
CA ARG A 361 -9.36 -27.02 2.77
C ARG A 361 -10.42 -27.92 3.39
N LYS A 362 -10.11 -28.61 4.49
CA LYS A 362 -11.08 -29.46 5.19
C LYS A 362 -12.25 -28.64 5.72
N VAL A 363 -12.00 -27.48 6.34
CA VAL A 363 -13.06 -26.58 6.81
C VAL A 363 -13.95 -26.13 5.66
N VAL A 364 -13.35 -25.64 4.57
CA VAL A 364 -14.11 -25.18 3.39
C VAL A 364 -14.92 -26.31 2.78
N ASN A 365 -14.38 -27.55 2.76
CA ASN A 365 -15.12 -28.70 2.25
C ASN A 365 -16.33 -29.03 3.12
N ILE A 366 -16.21 -29.06 4.46
CA ILE A 366 -17.36 -29.28 5.36
C ILE A 366 -18.47 -28.26 5.08
N VAL A 367 -18.10 -26.98 4.96
CA VAL A 367 -19.07 -25.90 4.71
C VAL A 367 -19.75 -26.09 3.35
N LYS A 368 -18.99 -26.43 2.30
CA LYS A 368 -19.55 -26.64 0.95
C LYS A 368 -20.42 -27.90 0.87
N GLU A 369 -19.94 -29.02 1.40
CA GLU A 369 -20.65 -30.31 1.38
C GLU A 369 -22.02 -30.20 2.05
N ARG A 370 -22.13 -29.38 3.09
CA ARG A 370 -23.41 -29.15 3.75
C ARG A 370 -24.48 -28.54 2.84
N PHE A 371 -24.08 -27.70 1.90
CA PHE A 371 -25.00 -27.09 0.93
C PHE A 371 -25.14 -27.92 -0.36
N LEU A 372 -24.43 -29.04 -0.51
CA LEU A 372 -24.68 -29.97 -1.63
C LEU A 372 -25.94 -30.83 -1.42
N VAL A 373 -26.40 -30.96 -0.17
CA VAL A 373 -27.56 -31.81 0.19
C VAL A 373 -28.86 -31.02 0.37
N VAL A 374 -28.87 -29.72 0.05
CA VAL A 374 -30.08 -28.89 0.03
C VAL A 374 -30.59 -28.69 -1.41
N GLY A 375 -31.79 -28.11 -1.58
CA GLY A 375 -32.33 -27.82 -2.92
C GLY A 375 -31.45 -26.86 -3.72
N GLU A 376 -31.52 -26.96 -5.06
CA GLU A 376 -30.60 -26.26 -5.97
C GLU A 376 -30.63 -24.73 -5.82
N ASP A 377 -31.80 -24.15 -5.57
CA ASP A 377 -31.94 -22.70 -5.35
C ASP A 377 -31.16 -22.23 -4.11
N LEU A 378 -31.32 -22.95 -2.99
CA LEU A 378 -30.64 -22.62 -1.74
C LEU A 378 -29.14 -22.85 -1.82
N LYS A 379 -28.72 -23.90 -2.53
CA LYS A 379 -27.30 -24.20 -2.80
C LYS A 379 -26.65 -23.05 -3.56
N LYS A 380 -27.30 -22.55 -4.62
CA LYS A 380 -26.78 -21.44 -5.43
C LYS A 380 -26.57 -20.17 -4.59
N GLU A 381 -27.55 -19.78 -3.80
CA GLU A 381 -27.42 -18.60 -2.92
C GLU A 381 -26.31 -18.81 -1.87
N ALA A 382 -26.19 -20.03 -1.32
CA ALA A 382 -25.14 -20.35 -0.36
C ALA A 382 -23.73 -20.32 -0.97
N GLU A 383 -23.55 -20.75 -2.23
CA GLU A 383 -22.25 -20.69 -2.92
C GLU A 383 -21.72 -19.26 -3.01
N ASP A 384 -22.59 -18.30 -3.33
CA ASP A 384 -22.24 -16.89 -3.39
C ASP A 384 -21.88 -16.32 -2.02
N VAL A 385 -22.65 -16.66 -0.97
CA VAL A 385 -22.34 -16.25 0.41
C VAL A 385 -21.00 -16.84 0.87
N ILE A 386 -20.78 -18.15 0.67
CA ILE A 386 -19.50 -18.80 1.02
C ILE A 386 -18.34 -18.11 0.31
N SER A 387 -18.47 -17.84 -0.99
CA SER A 387 -17.45 -17.15 -1.78
C SER A 387 -17.15 -15.76 -1.23
N LYS A 388 -18.19 -14.97 -0.90
CA LYS A 388 -18.04 -13.64 -0.30
C LYS A 388 -17.37 -13.70 1.07
N THR A 389 -17.84 -14.56 1.98
CA THR A 389 -17.25 -14.73 3.33
C THR A 389 -15.78 -15.12 3.26
N LEU A 390 -15.42 -16.10 2.42
CA LEU A 390 -14.03 -16.56 2.29
C LEU A 390 -13.11 -15.52 1.63
N LYS A 391 -13.62 -14.71 0.70
CA LYS A 391 -12.87 -13.60 0.10
C LYS A 391 -12.68 -12.44 1.07
N GLY A 392 -13.68 -12.18 1.92
CA GLY A 392 -13.64 -11.13 2.95
C GLY A 392 -12.77 -11.49 4.16
N ASP A 393 -12.45 -12.77 4.38
CA ASP A 393 -11.60 -13.26 5.48
C ASP A 393 -10.11 -12.96 5.26
N ASN A 394 -9.77 -11.67 5.20
CA ASN A 394 -8.40 -11.18 5.05
C ASN A 394 -7.57 -11.61 6.27
N GLY A 395 -6.60 -12.51 6.05
CA GLY A 395 -5.80 -13.12 7.12
C GLY A 395 -6.32 -14.48 7.61
N LYS A 396 -7.41 -14.99 7.03
CA LYS A 396 -8.02 -16.30 7.34
C LYS A 396 -8.41 -16.44 8.82
N GLN A 397 -8.76 -15.33 9.47
CA GLN A 397 -9.05 -15.26 10.90
C GLN A 397 -10.45 -15.78 11.23
N ILE A 398 -11.36 -15.91 10.28
CA ILE A 398 -12.65 -16.59 10.52
C ILE A 398 -12.43 -18.09 10.46
N VAL A 399 -11.86 -18.57 9.35
CA VAL A 399 -11.71 -20.00 9.05
C VAL A 399 -10.69 -20.68 9.99
N LEU A 400 -9.55 -20.04 10.25
CA LEU A 400 -8.41 -20.67 10.91
C LEU A 400 -8.19 -20.24 12.35
N LEU A 401 -9.06 -19.43 12.96
CA LEU A 401 -8.87 -19.01 14.35
C LEU A 401 -8.68 -20.18 15.33
N PRO A 402 -9.45 -21.29 15.27
CA PRO A 402 -9.23 -22.42 16.17
C PRO A 402 -7.85 -23.05 15.96
N PHE A 403 -7.40 -23.17 14.70
CA PHE A 403 -6.07 -23.67 14.36
C PHE A 403 -4.99 -22.75 14.92
N LEU A 404 -5.09 -21.45 14.65
CA LEU A 404 -4.15 -20.44 15.12
C LEU A 404 -4.07 -20.39 16.65
N PHE A 405 -5.21 -20.54 17.33
CA PHE A 405 -5.23 -20.64 18.79
C PHE A 405 -4.52 -21.91 19.26
N ARG A 406 -4.80 -23.08 18.67
CA ARG A 406 -4.11 -24.33 19.01
C ARG A 406 -2.59 -24.20 18.90
N GLU A 407 -2.09 -23.67 17.78
CA GLU A 407 -0.65 -23.50 17.57
C GLU A 407 -0.05 -22.57 18.63
N SER A 408 -0.78 -21.52 19.05
CA SER A 408 -0.33 -20.60 20.09
C SER A 408 -0.10 -21.25 21.47
N LEU A 409 -0.66 -22.45 21.72
CA LEU A 409 -0.52 -23.18 22.99
C LEU A 409 0.75 -24.05 23.07
N GLY A 410 1.53 -24.16 21.99
CA GLY A 410 2.73 -25.00 21.94
C GLY A 410 2.42 -26.49 22.20
N GLU A 411 3.18 -27.13 23.09
CA GLU A 411 3.02 -28.57 23.40
C GLU A 411 1.60 -28.94 23.86
N LYS A 412 0.91 -28.06 24.61
CA LYS A 412 -0.48 -28.32 25.03
C LYS A 412 -1.44 -28.38 23.85
N GLY A 413 -1.17 -27.62 22.80
CA GLY A 413 -1.96 -27.62 21.57
C GLY A 413 -1.91 -28.94 20.82
N LYS A 414 -0.82 -29.72 20.94
CA LYS A 414 -0.67 -31.02 20.27
C LYS A 414 -1.67 -32.07 20.74
N ASN A 415 -2.23 -31.90 21.94
CA ASN A 415 -3.27 -32.78 22.48
C ASN A 415 -4.65 -32.54 21.83
N ILE A 416 -4.79 -31.52 20.98
CA ILE A 416 -6.04 -31.16 20.34
C ILE A 416 -6.09 -31.73 18.92
N PRO A 417 -7.02 -32.65 18.63
CA PRO A 417 -7.06 -33.33 17.34
C PRO A 417 -7.46 -32.40 16.20
N ASP A 418 -6.90 -32.65 15.01
CA ASP A 418 -7.22 -31.91 13.78
C ASP A 418 -8.72 -31.93 13.44
N ASP A 419 -9.42 -33.03 13.76
CA ASP A 419 -10.87 -33.15 13.54
C ASP A 419 -11.65 -32.09 14.32
N LEU A 420 -11.36 -31.93 15.62
CA LEU A 420 -11.98 -30.90 16.44
C LEU A 420 -11.69 -29.51 15.90
N ILE A 421 -10.44 -29.23 15.52
CA ILE A 421 -10.06 -27.94 14.93
C ILE A 421 -10.82 -27.65 13.64
N THR A 422 -10.96 -28.66 12.78
CA THR A 422 -11.67 -28.54 11.51
C THR A 422 -13.16 -28.27 11.75
N ARG A 423 -13.79 -29.00 12.67
CA ARG A 423 -15.20 -28.79 13.04
C ARG A 423 -15.43 -27.40 13.62
N LEU A 424 -14.58 -26.95 14.56
CA LEU A 424 -14.67 -25.61 15.13
C LEU A 424 -14.47 -24.51 14.08
N GLY A 425 -13.56 -24.73 13.11
CA GLY A 425 -13.38 -23.81 11.99
C GLY A 425 -14.64 -23.71 11.12
N ALA A 426 -15.30 -24.83 10.83
CA ALA A 426 -16.56 -24.84 10.09
C ALA A 426 -17.67 -24.13 10.86
N ALA A 427 -17.78 -24.39 12.17
CA ALA A 427 -18.77 -23.73 13.03
C ALA A 427 -18.59 -22.21 13.07
N ASN A 428 -17.33 -21.72 13.10
CA ASN A 428 -17.02 -20.30 12.97
C ASN A 428 -17.47 -19.71 11.64
N VAL A 429 -17.20 -20.40 10.52
CA VAL A 429 -17.62 -19.93 9.19
C VAL A 429 -19.15 -19.87 9.08
N PHE A 430 -19.84 -20.92 9.51
CA PHE A 430 -21.30 -20.94 9.53
C PHE A 430 -21.89 -19.84 10.41
N GLY A 431 -21.32 -19.64 11.62
CA GLY A 431 -21.75 -18.55 12.50
C GLY A 431 -21.54 -17.19 11.86
N TRP A 432 -20.38 -16.96 11.23
CA TRP A 432 -20.08 -15.72 10.53
C TRP A 432 -21.04 -15.47 9.36
N MET A 433 -21.31 -16.49 8.54
CA MET A 433 -22.29 -16.40 7.45
C MET A 433 -23.67 -16.00 7.97
N ALA A 434 -24.15 -16.67 9.02
CA ALA A 434 -25.47 -16.40 9.58
C ALA A 434 -25.59 -14.99 10.12
N TYR A 435 -24.66 -14.57 10.98
CA TYR A 435 -24.74 -13.26 11.63
C TYR A 435 -24.44 -12.11 10.68
N THR A 436 -23.59 -12.27 9.66
CA THR A 436 -23.45 -11.25 8.61
C THR A 436 -24.76 -11.05 7.85
N ILE A 437 -25.42 -12.14 7.45
CA ILE A 437 -26.73 -12.01 6.77
C ILE A 437 -27.74 -11.35 7.72
N TYR A 438 -27.85 -11.79 8.97
CA TYR A 438 -28.78 -11.17 9.91
C TYR A 438 -28.49 -9.69 10.11
N ASP A 439 -27.23 -9.29 10.31
CA ASP A 439 -26.82 -7.89 10.45
C ASP A 439 -27.26 -7.06 9.23
N ASP A 440 -26.98 -7.54 8.00
CA ASP A 440 -27.43 -6.89 6.76
C ASP A 440 -28.96 -6.68 6.76
N PHE A 441 -29.76 -7.65 7.23
CA PHE A 441 -31.22 -7.49 7.35
C PHE A 441 -31.63 -6.50 8.42
N LEU A 442 -30.96 -6.53 9.58
CA LEU A 442 -31.23 -5.62 10.68
C LEU A 442 -30.88 -4.18 10.31
N ASP A 443 -29.97 -3.98 9.36
CA ASP A 443 -29.57 -2.71 8.78
C ASP A 443 -30.40 -2.28 7.56
N GLU A 444 -31.47 -3.01 7.22
CA GLU A 444 -32.34 -2.76 6.06
C GLU A 444 -31.62 -2.85 4.68
N GLU A 445 -30.55 -3.64 4.60
CA GLU A 445 -29.74 -3.88 3.39
C GLU A 445 -29.78 -5.33 2.90
N GLY A 446 -30.35 -6.24 3.70
CA GLY A 446 -30.39 -7.67 3.42
C GLY A 446 -31.28 -8.05 2.24
N ASP A 447 -30.86 -9.06 1.48
CA ASP A 447 -31.68 -9.69 0.43
C ASP A 447 -32.52 -10.83 1.03
N PRO A 448 -33.88 -10.75 1.05
CA PRO A 448 -34.81 -11.79 1.53
C PRO A 448 -34.43 -13.24 1.18
N LYS A 449 -33.82 -13.46 0.00
CA LYS A 449 -33.40 -14.79 -0.47
C LYS A 449 -32.34 -15.44 0.42
N LEU A 450 -31.53 -14.64 1.11
CA LEU A 450 -30.43 -15.12 1.93
C LEU A 450 -30.86 -15.62 3.32
N LEU A 451 -32.08 -15.32 3.78
CA LEU A 451 -32.55 -15.75 5.11
C LEU A 451 -32.50 -17.27 5.29
N SER A 452 -32.86 -18.03 4.26
CA SER A 452 -32.79 -19.49 4.32
C SER A 452 -31.35 -20.00 4.45
N VAL A 453 -30.38 -19.32 3.83
CA VAL A 453 -28.95 -19.63 3.98
C VAL A 453 -28.51 -19.35 5.42
N ALA A 454 -28.89 -18.18 5.98
CA ALA A 454 -28.57 -17.81 7.35
C ALA A 454 -29.14 -18.81 8.37
N ASN A 455 -30.39 -19.25 8.18
CA ASN A 455 -31.03 -20.24 9.04
C ASN A 455 -30.31 -21.60 9.01
N VAL A 456 -29.88 -22.07 7.83
CA VAL A 456 -29.07 -23.29 7.73
C VAL A 456 -27.75 -23.09 8.45
N ALA A 457 -27.03 -22.02 8.13
CA ALA A 457 -25.72 -21.76 8.72
C ALA A 457 -25.79 -21.64 10.25
N LEU A 458 -26.78 -20.93 10.81
CA LEU A 458 -26.93 -20.83 12.27
C LEU A 458 -27.17 -22.20 12.92
N ARG A 459 -28.05 -23.05 12.34
CA ARG A 459 -28.30 -24.41 12.86
C ARG A 459 -27.03 -25.24 12.85
N GLU A 460 -26.24 -25.19 11.78
CA GLU A 460 -24.98 -25.95 11.69
C GLU A 460 -23.93 -25.43 12.68
N SER A 461 -23.81 -24.11 12.83
CA SER A 461 -22.92 -23.52 13.84
C SER A 461 -23.30 -23.97 15.25
N ALA A 462 -24.58 -23.85 15.61
CA ALA A 462 -25.10 -24.23 16.91
C ALA A 462 -24.95 -25.74 17.18
N GLU A 463 -25.27 -26.59 16.20
CA GLU A 463 -25.14 -28.05 16.31
C GLU A 463 -23.68 -28.48 16.50
N ILE A 464 -22.77 -27.93 15.69
CA ILE A 464 -21.35 -28.27 15.79
C ILE A 464 -20.79 -27.84 17.14
N PHE A 465 -21.08 -26.63 17.63
CA PHE A 465 -20.58 -26.20 18.95
C PHE A 465 -21.21 -26.99 20.10
N SER A 466 -22.49 -27.33 20.01
CA SER A 466 -23.19 -28.10 21.06
C SER A 466 -22.67 -29.53 21.18
N SER A 467 -22.27 -30.12 20.06
CA SER A 467 -21.74 -31.49 19.98
C SER A 467 -20.20 -31.57 19.92
N ALA A 468 -19.50 -30.43 20.00
CA ALA A 468 -18.04 -30.39 19.85
C ALA A 468 -17.30 -31.14 20.96
N LEU A 469 -17.85 -31.17 22.17
CA LEU A 469 -17.23 -31.75 23.37
C LEU A 469 -18.23 -32.58 24.19
N PRO A 470 -17.76 -33.57 24.98
CA PRO A 470 -18.63 -34.36 25.85
C PRO A 470 -19.43 -33.52 26.85
N ALA A 471 -20.64 -33.96 27.19
CA ALA A 471 -21.58 -33.22 28.05
C ALA A 471 -21.00 -32.80 29.42
N HIS A 472 -20.13 -33.63 30.02
CA HIS A 472 -19.51 -33.33 31.32
C HIS A 472 -18.61 -32.08 31.31
N THR A 473 -18.16 -31.62 30.13
CA THR A 473 -17.39 -30.38 29.99
C THR A 473 -18.24 -29.12 30.19
N ARG A 474 -19.57 -29.22 30.04
CA ARG A 474 -20.53 -28.10 30.05
C ARG A 474 -20.29 -27.03 28.96
N PHE A 475 -19.45 -27.31 27.96
CA PHE A 475 -19.17 -26.37 26.88
C PHE A 475 -20.41 -26.02 26.04
N ALA A 476 -21.30 -26.99 25.79
CA ALA A 476 -22.54 -26.74 25.05
C ALA A 476 -23.41 -25.67 25.73
N THR A 477 -23.54 -25.69 27.05
CA THR A 477 -24.23 -24.66 27.82
C THR A 477 -23.53 -23.31 27.70
N PHE A 478 -22.20 -23.29 27.76
CA PHE A 478 -21.42 -22.07 27.56
C PHE A 478 -21.63 -21.48 26.16
N ALA A 479 -21.59 -22.31 25.11
CA ALA A 479 -21.82 -21.87 23.74
C ALA A 479 -23.23 -21.33 23.52
N LYS A 480 -24.25 -21.99 24.07
CA LYS A 480 -25.64 -21.50 24.02
C LYS A 480 -25.78 -20.11 24.65
N ASN A 481 -25.23 -19.90 25.83
CA ASN A 481 -25.27 -18.60 26.50
C ASN A 481 -24.58 -17.49 25.68
N ILE A 482 -23.55 -17.84 24.91
CA ILE A 482 -22.89 -16.90 24.00
C ILE A 482 -23.79 -16.55 22.81
N PHE A 483 -24.48 -17.51 22.21
CA PHE A 483 -25.48 -17.21 21.18
C PHE A 483 -26.61 -16.33 21.71
N ASP A 484 -27.16 -16.66 22.88
CA ASP A 484 -28.18 -15.83 23.55
C ASP A 484 -27.65 -14.39 23.79
N THR A 485 -26.36 -14.24 24.11
CA THR A 485 -25.73 -12.92 24.30
C THR A 485 -25.70 -12.11 23.00
N ILE A 486 -25.41 -12.75 21.86
CA ILE A 486 -25.38 -12.09 20.55
C ILE A 486 -26.80 -11.64 20.16
N ASP A 487 -27.78 -12.53 20.27
CA ASP A 487 -29.17 -12.23 19.91
C ASP A 487 -29.77 -11.12 20.76
N ASN A 488 -29.46 -11.10 22.07
CA ASN A 488 -29.85 -10.02 22.97
C ASN A 488 -29.20 -8.69 22.58
N ALA A 489 -27.93 -8.68 22.17
CA ALA A 489 -27.24 -7.47 21.73
C ALA A 489 -27.84 -6.91 20.43
N ASN A 490 -28.11 -7.77 19.45
CA ASN A 490 -28.77 -7.38 18.19
C ASN A 490 -30.18 -6.83 18.46
N THR A 491 -30.97 -7.50 19.30
CA THR A 491 -32.31 -7.04 19.70
C THR A 491 -32.25 -5.66 20.37
N TRP A 492 -31.27 -5.46 21.25
CA TRP A 492 -31.07 -4.20 21.93
C TRP A 492 -30.69 -3.08 20.96
N GLU A 493 -29.83 -3.33 19.97
CA GLU A 493 -29.41 -2.35 18.98
C GLU A 493 -30.58 -1.86 18.12
N ILE A 494 -31.43 -2.77 17.61
CA ILE A 494 -32.61 -2.40 16.83
C ILE A 494 -33.54 -1.49 17.66
N ALA A 495 -33.74 -1.83 18.94
CA ALA A 495 -34.62 -1.10 19.84
C ALA A 495 -34.03 0.26 20.28
N HIS A 496 -32.71 0.43 20.26
CA HIS A 496 -32.03 1.56 20.90
C HIS A 496 -30.99 2.27 20.07
N CYS A 497 -30.77 1.95 18.79
CA CYS A 497 -29.80 2.68 17.96
C CYS A 497 -30.38 3.02 16.57
N ARG A 498 -31.72 3.03 16.42
CA ARG A 498 -32.45 3.40 15.20
C ARG A 498 -33.27 4.69 15.35
N PHE A 499 -33.36 5.48 14.29
CA PHE A 499 -34.23 6.67 14.18
C PHE A 499 -34.73 6.82 12.74
N ASN A 500 -35.85 7.51 12.52
CA ASN A 500 -36.34 7.78 11.17
C ASN A 500 -35.64 9.03 10.60
N PRO A 501 -34.79 8.92 9.56
CA PRO A 501 -34.02 10.04 9.01
C PRO A 501 -34.87 11.06 8.25
N HIS A 502 -36.10 10.72 7.87
CA HIS A 502 -37.02 11.55 7.08
C HIS A 502 -38.01 12.36 7.93
N GLN A 503 -38.01 12.21 9.26
CA GLN A 503 -38.81 13.06 10.13
C GLN A 503 -38.34 14.51 10.10
N GLN A 504 -39.26 15.47 10.31
CA GLN A 504 -38.96 16.92 10.34
C GLN A 504 -37.82 17.28 11.32
N HIS A 505 -37.62 16.46 12.37
CA HIS A 505 -36.52 16.57 13.32
C HIS A 505 -36.00 15.18 13.72
N PRO A 506 -35.18 14.52 12.87
CA PRO A 506 -34.85 13.10 13.03
C PRO A 506 -34.00 12.78 14.28
N TYR A 507 -33.47 13.81 14.94
CA TYR A 507 -32.65 13.67 16.14
C TYR A 507 -33.08 14.65 17.27
N LYS A 508 -34.34 14.55 17.72
CA LYS A 508 -34.88 15.24 18.92
C LYS A 508 -34.17 14.76 20.21
N LEU A 509 -34.29 15.54 21.30
CA LEU A 509 -33.66 15.25 22.61
C LEU A 509 -34.06 13.90 23.23
N GLU A 510 -35.22 13.36 22.88
CA GLU A 510 -35.64 12.00 23.26
C GLU A 510 -34.73 10.94 22.62
N ASN A 511 -34.33 11.14 21.37
CA ASN A 511 -33.31 10.33 20.67
C ASN A 511 -31.89 10.61 21.22
N VAL A 512 -31.67 11.69 21.99
CA VAL A 512 -30.37 11.96 22.65
C VAL A 512 -30.19 11.08 23.90
N ARG A 513 -31.26 10.66 24.58
CA ARG A 513 -31.16 9.62 25.63
C ARG A 513 -30.72 8.27 25.06
N MET A 514 -31.08 7.99 23.82
CA MET A 514 -30.59 6.86 23.02
C MET A 514 -29.06 6.93 22.82
N LEU A 515 -28.52 8.13 22.54
CA LEU A 515 -27.07 8.39 22.37
C LEU A 515 -26.23 8.13 23.64
N LEU A 516 -26.85 8.18 24.82
CA LEU A 516 -26.17 7.85 26.09
C LEU A 516 -26.03 6.33 26.29
N ARG A 517 -26.88 5.53 25.62
CA ARG A 517 -26.92 4.06 25.74
C ARG A 517 -26.03 3.35 24.72
N CYS A 518 -25.94 3.83 23.47
CA CYS A 518 -25.03 3.28 22.43
C CYS A 518 -23.52 3.46 22.76
N ASN A 519 -23.16 4.01 23.94
CA ASN A 519 -21.79 4.17 24.42
C ASN A 519 -21.39 3.11 25.47
N GLU A 520 -22.25 2.12 25.73
CA GLU A 520 -21.92 0.93 26.52
C GLU A 520 -21.07 -0.03 25.69
N ASN A 521 -19.74 0.10 25.79
CA ASN A 521 -18.77 -0.69 25.04
C ASN A 521 -18.99 -2.22 25.14
N GLU A 522 -19.70 -2.71 26.17
CA GLU A 522 -20.02 -4.13 26.28
C GLU A 522 -20.94 -4.62 25.16
N GLN A 523 -21.89 -3.80 24.68
CA GLN A 523 -22.79 -4.20 23.59
C GLN A 523 -22.03 -4.39 22.27
N LEU A 524 -21.02 -3.56 22.01
CA LEU A 524 -20.15 -3.70 20.83
C LEU A 524 -19.42 -5.04 20.81
N ALA A 525 -18.98 -5.54 21.97
CA ALA A 525 -18.39 -6.87 22.05
C ALA A 525 -19.43 -7.96 21.84
N ASN A 526 -20.60 -7.82 22.47
CA ASN A 526 -21.61 -8.86 22.53
C ASN A 526 -22.18 -9.24 21.16
N LYS A 527 -22.30 -8.28 20.21
CA LYS A 527 -22.73 -8.54 18.83
C LYS A 527 -21.89 -9.60 18.09
N SER A 528 -20.62 -9.75 18.46
CA SER A 528 -19.71 -10.67 17.74
C SER A 528 -18.88 -11.55 18.67
N ILE A 529 -19.26 -11.67 19.94
CA ILE A 529 -18.49 -12.43 20.93
C ILE A 529 -18.44 -13.94 20.64
N GLY A 530 -19.32 -14.42 19.75
CA GLY A 530 -19.28 -15.77 19.17
C GLY A 530 -17.95 -16.11 18.50
N HIS A 531 -17.20 -15.10 18.02
CA HIS A 531 -15.87 -15.31 17.46
C HIS A 531 -14.88 -15.96 18.46
N ALA A 532 -15.12 -15.83 19.77
CA ALA A 532 -14.31 -16.45 20.82
C ALA A 532 -14.59 -17.95 21.04
N LEU A 533 -15.69 -18.50 20.48
CA LEU A 533 -16.17 -19.86 20.81
C LEU A 533 -15.19 -20.96 20.42
N GLY A 534 -14.56 -20.87 19.25
CA GLY A 534 -13.55 -21.85 18.81
C GLY A 534 -12.37 -21.95 19.79
N PRO A 535 -11.67 -20.85 20.08
CA PRO A 535 -10.64 -20.80 21.12
C PRO A 535 -11.12 -21.24 22.51
N ALA A 536 -12.34 -20.86 22.91
CA ALA A 536 -12.92 -21.29 24.18
C ALA A 536 -13.13 -22.81 24.22
N ALA A 537 -13.66 -23.42 23.16
CA ALA A 537 -13.83 -24.87 23.04
C ALA A 537 -12.51 -25.60 23.26
N ILE A 538 -11.41 -25.08 22.71
CA ILE A 538 -10.07 -25.67 22.88
C ILE A 538 -9.64 -25.64 24.35
N LEU A 539 -9.91 -24.55 25.09
CA LEU A 539 -9.63 -24.52 26.52
C LEU A 539 -10.50 -25.51 27.31
N PHE A 540 -11.77 -25.64 26.98
CA PHE A 540 -12.63 -26.65 27.60
C PHE A 540 -12.15 -28.08 27.31
N ALA A 541 -11.68 -28.35 26.09
CA ALA A 541 -11.08 -29.64 25.71
C ALA A 541 -9.81 -29.96 26.52
N LEU A 542 -9.07 -28.94 26.96
CA LEU A 542 -7.92 -29.07 27.85
C LEU A 542 -8.29 -29.16 29.34
N GLY A 543 -9.59 -29.21 29.67
CA GLY A 543 -10.10 -29.36 31.04
C GLY A 543 -10.34 -28.05 31.80
N TYR A 544 -10.20 -26.89 31.15
CA TYR A 544 -10.55 -25.62 31.77
C TYR A 544 -12.08 -25.43 31.81
N LYS A 545 -12.57 -24.67 32.79
CA LYS A 545 -14.01 -24.37 33.00
C LYS A 545 -14.30 -22.91 32.70
N ASP A 546 -15.57 -22.58 32.50
CA ASP A 546 -16.07 -21.19 32.31
C ASP A 546 -15.55 -20.19 33.35
N ASN A 547 -15.42 -20.65 34.60
CA ASN A 547 -14.97 -19.82 35.71
C ASN A 547 -13.43 -19.76 35.88
N SER A 548 -12.67 -20.51 35.07
CA SER A 548 -11.21 -20.55 35.14
C SER A 548 -10.59 -19.21 34.75
N LYS A 549 -9.37 -18.96 35.21
CA LYS A 549 -8.64 -17.73 34.90
C LYS A 549 -8.34 -17.64 33.40
N GLU A 550 -8.03 -18.77 32.77
CA GLU A 550 -7.70 -18.89 31.36
C GLU A 550 -8.91 -18.54 30.48
N VAL A 551 -10.08 -19.15 30.74
CA VAL A 551 -11.28 -18.87 29.95
C VAL A 551 -11.72 -17.43 30.16
N LYS A 552 -11.73 -16.91 31.40
CA LYS A 552 -12.06 -15.50 31.66
C LYS A 552 -11.12 -14.53 30.95
N SER A 553 -9.82 -14.78 30.98
CA SER A 553 -8.83 -13.90 30.32
C SER A 553 -8.97 -13.95 28.80
N LEU A 554 -9.30 -15.12 28.24
CA LEU A 554 -9.57 -15.30 26.80
C LEU A 554 -10.80 -14.50 26.39
N MET A 555 -11.89 -14.60 27.15
CA MET A 555 -13.11 -13.84 26.87
C MET A 555 -12.89 -12.33 27.00
N GLN A 556 -12.12 -11.86 27.98
CA GLN A 556 -11.79 -10.43 28.10
C GLN A 556 -10.90 -9.93 26.96
N PHE A 557 -9.91 -10.73 26.54
CA PHE A 557 -9.13 -10.45 25.34
C PHE A 557 -10.04 -10.25 24.12
N PHE A 558 -10.95 -11.20 23.85
CA PHE A 558 -11.84 -11.10 22.69
C PHE A 558 -12.82 -9.94 22.81
N ARG A 559 -13.36 -9.64 24.00
CA ARG A 559 -14.21 -8.45 24.20
C ARG A 559 -13.48 -7.18 23.80
N HIS A 560 -12.27 -6.96 24.30
CA HIS A 560 -11.51 -5.77 23.97
C HIS A 560 -11.04 -5.72 22.51
N TYR A 561 -10.68 -6.87 21.93
CA TYR A 561 -10.37 -7.00 20.51
C TYR A 561 -11.57 -6.62 19.63
N ILE A 562 -12.76 -7.18 19.91
CA ILE A 562 -13.99 -6.93 19.15
C ILE A 562 -14.42 -5.48 19.31
N ILE A 563 -14.37 -4.90 20.51
CA ILE A 563 -14.68 -3.47 20.70
C ILE A 563 -13.75 -2.59 19.86
N ALA A 564 -12.45 -2.87 19.86
CA ALA A 564 -11.50 -2.10 19.06
C ALA A 564 -11.75 -2.24 17.56
N ARG A 565 -12.14 -3.44 17.11
CA ARG A 565 -12.52 -3.72 15.73
C ARG A 565 -13.80 -2.98 15.33
N GLN A 566 -14.88 -3.12 16.11
CA GLN A 566 -16.15 -2.47 15.83
C GLN A 566 -16.02 -0.95 15.83
N LEU A 567 -15.30 -0.35 16.79
CA LEU A 567 -15.04 1.09 16.79
C LEU A 567 -14.24 1.56 15.57
N ASN A 568 -13.36 0.71 15.04
CA ASN A 568 -12.64 1.00 13.81
C ASN A 568 -13.58 0.95 12.60
N ASP A 569 -14.45 -0.05 12.52
CA ASP A 569 -15.42 -0.21 11.43
C ASP A 569 -16.46 0.91 11.46
N ASP A 570 -17.06 1.19 12.63
CA ASP A 570 -17.96 2.32 12.89
C ASP A 570 -17.36 3.68 12.46
N ALA A 571 -16.03 3.85 12.57
CA ALA A 571 -15.35 5.08 12.18
C ALA A 571 -15.22 5.24 10.66
N HIS A 572 -15.34 4.15 9.88
CA HIS A 572 -15.42 4.19 8.43
C HIS A 572 -16.88 4.37 7.98
N ASP A 573 -17.84 3.76 8.68
CA ASP A 573 -19.22 3.62 8.20
C ASP A 573 -20.20 4.66 8.79
N TRP A 574 -19.77 5.47 9.77
CA TRP A 574 -20.64 6.42 10.49
C TRP A 574 -21.51 7.30 9.58
N GLU A 575 -21.02 7.68 8.40
CA GLU A 575 -21.75 8.59 7.52
C GLU A 575 -22.94 7.89 6.86
N ASP A 576 -22.74 6.65 6.41
CA ASP A 576 -23.77 5.88 5.72
C ASP A 576 -24.79 5.32 6.72
N ASP A 577 -24.34 4.90 7.90
CA ASP A 577 -25.20 4.53 9.03
C ASP A 577 -26.14 5.67 9.41
N LEU A 578 -25.61 6.88 9.62
CA LEU A 578 -26.43 8.04 9.97
C LEU A 578 -27.42 8.43 8.86
N LYS A 579 -27.11 8.19 7.58
CA LYS A 579 -28.05 8.44 6.47
C LYS A 579 -29.22 7.46 6.49
N ARG A 580 -28.95 6.22 6.89
CA ARG A 580 -29.93 5.12 6.98
C ARG A 580 -30.77 5.17 8.25
N GLY A 581 -30.50 6.09 9.17
CA GLY A 581 -31.22 6.13 10.44
C GLY A 581 -30.60 5.26 11.53
N GLN A 582 -29.36 4.80 11.35
CA GLN A 582 -28.60 4.06 12.34
C GLN A 582 -27.65 4.97 13.10
N VAL A 583 -27.49 4.73 14.41
CA VAL A 583 -26.51 5.42 15.23
C VAL A 583 -25.54 4.41 15.84
N ASN A 584 -24.44 4.16 15.14
CA ASN A 584 -23.31 3.41 15.67
C ASN A 584 -22.55 4.22 16.77
N ALA A 585 -21.54 3.62 17.41
CA ALA A 585 -20.86 4.26 18.54
C ALA A 585 -20.09 5.54 18.14
N VAL A 586 -19.55 5.59 16.92
CA VAL A 586 -18.82 6.75 16.39
C VAL A 586 -19.79 7.86 15.94
N GLY A 587 -20.89 7.49 15.29
CA GLY A 587 -22.00 8.37 14.94
C GLY A 587 -22.61 9.02 16.17
N ALA A 588 -22.81 8.25 17.26
CA ALA A 588 -23.28 8.79 18.53
C ALA A 588 -22.34 9.87 19.08
N ARG A 589 -21.03 9.62 19.02
CA ARG A 589 -20.01 10.60 19.42
C ARG A 589 -20.03 11.84 18.53
N LEU A 590 -20.16 11.68 17.22
CA LEU A 590 -20.24 12.78 16.28
C LEU A 590 -21.43 13.69 16.56
N LEU A 591 -22.60 13.11 16.80
CA LEU A 591 -23.83 13.83 17.14
C LEU A 591 -23.68 14.61 18.46
N ARG A 592 -22.97 14.06 19.44
CA ARG A 592 -22.62 14.77 20.68
C ARG A 592 -21.63 15.92 20.43
N ASP A 593 -20.67 15.71 19.53
CA ASP A 593 -19.63 16.68 19.23
C ASP A 593 -20.13 17.89 18.43
N THR A 594 -21.21 17.73 17.66
CA THR A 594 -21.77 18.78 16.78
C THR A 594 -22.57 19.86 17.52
N LYS A 595 -22.92 19.68 18.81
CA LYS A 595 -23.53 20.63 19.80
C LYS A 595 -24.70 21.54 19.36
N SER A 596 -25.09 21.59 18.09
CA SER A 596 -26.10 22.49 17.54
C SER A 596 -26.77 21.80 16.35
N GLY A 597 -28.09 21.87 16.27
CA GLY A 597 -28.92 21.19 15.26
C GLY A 597 -28.68 21.54 13.79
N SER A 598 -27.58 22.21 13.42
CA SER A 598 -27.19 22.40 12.02
C SER A 598 -26.48 21.15 11.50
N ARG A 599 -27.25 20.26 10.87
CA ARG A 599 -26.84 18.91 10.44
C ARG A 599 -26.61 18.81 8.93
N LYS A 600 -25.85 19.75 8.36
CA LYS A 600 -25.40 19.64 6.97
C LYS A 600 -24.26 18.61 6.89
N PRO A 601 -24.27 17.66 5.92
CA PRO A 601 -23.25 16.61 5.80
C PRO A 601 -21.81 17.14 5.81
N GLU A 602 -21.57 18.28 5.18
CA GLU A 602 -20.26 18.95 5.12
C GLU A 602 -19.72 19.32 6.51
N LYS A 603 -20.59 19.87 7.37
CA LYS A 603 -20.22 20.28 8.73
C LYS A 603 -20.00 19.08 9.64
N SER A 604 -20.76 17.99 9.44
CA SER A 604 -20.56 16.72 10.14
C SER A 604 -19.22 16.08 9.79
N ARG A 605 -18.84 16.05 8.49
CA ARG A 605 -17.51 15.59 8.07
C ARG A 605 -16.39 16.43 8.68
N GLU A 606 -16.55 17.75 8.71
CA GLU A 606 -15.57 18.64 9.33
C GLU A 606 -15.40 18.33 10.83
N VAL A 607 -16.51 18.24 11.58
CA VAL A 607 -16.46 17.91 13.03
C VAL A 607 -15.87 16.52 13.25
N PHE A 608 -16.21 15.55 12.40
CA PHE A 608 -15.67 14.20 12.47
C PHE A 608 -14.15 14.21 12.42
N TRP A 609 -13.59 14.78 11.34
CA TRP A 609 -12.15 14.84 11.13
C TRP A 609 -11.46 15.75 12.16
N ARG A 610 -12.08 16.84 12.62
CA ARG A 610 -11.44 17.74 13.59
C ARG A 610 -11.43 17.20 15.01
N LYS A 611 -12.48 16.48 15.43
CA LYS A 611 -12.73 16.15 16.84
C LYS A 611 -13.09 14.69 17.08
N THR A 612 -14.10 14.16 16.40
CA THR A 612 -14.68 12.84 16.72
C THR A 612 -13.67 11.71 16.49
N ILE A 613 -12.94 11.72 15.37
CA ILE A 613 -11.95 10.69 15.04
C ILE A 613 -10.84 10.59 16.09
N ILE A 614 -10.45 11.71 16.73
CA ILE A 614 -9.46 11.70 17.82
C ILE A 614 -9.99 10.90 19.00
N GLY A 615 -11.27 11.09 19.34
CA GLY A 615 -11.93 10.34 20.40
C GLY A 615 -12.03 8.85 20.07
N ALA A 616 -12.46 8.52 18.85
CA ALA A 616 -12.57 7.14 18.37
C ALA A 616 -11.21 6.43 18.40
N CYS A 617 -10.16 7.01 17.80
CA CYS A 617 -8.82 6.44 17.81
C CYS A 617 -8.23 6.28 19.22
N LYS A 618 -8.55 7.17 20.16
CA LYS A 618 -8.15 7.02 21.57
C LYS A 618 -8.82 5.81 22.21
N ASP A 619 -10.11 5.59 21.96
CA ASP A 619 -10.83 4.44 22.50
C ASP A 619 -10.39 3.12 21.85
N ILE A 620 -10.17 3.11 20.53
CA ILE A 620 -9.56 1.98 19.81
C ILE A 620 -8.21 1.63 20.45
N SER A 621 -7.32 2.61 20.60
CA SER A 621 -5.99 2.41 21.20
C SER A 621 -6.07 1.91 22.65
N ARG A 622 -7.02 2.43 23.44
CA ARG A 622 -7.28 1.98 24.81
C ARG A 622 -7.68 0.51 24.84
N HIS A 623 -8.64 0.09 24.01
CA HIS A 623 -9.09 -1.29 23.94
C HIS A 623 -8.04 -2.24 23.38
N VAL A 624 -7.25 -1.82 22.38
CA VAL A 624 -6.06 -2.56 21.94
C VAL A 624 -5.08 -2.80 23.10
N ASN A 625 -4.81 -1.79 23.92
CA ASN A 625 -3.90 -1.95 25.06
C ASN A 625 -4.47 -2.85 26.16
N LEU A 626 -5.77 -2.78 26.42
CA LEU A 626 -6.44 -3.70 27.34
C LEU A 626 -6.37 -5.14 26.82
N ALA A 627 -6.66 -5.38 25.53
CA ALA A 627 -6.50 -6.68 24.89
C ALA A 627 -5.06 -7.20 24.97
N LYS A 628 -4.05 -6.36 24.71
CA LYS A 628 -2.63 -6.72 24.90
C LYS A 628 -2.34 -7.15 26.34
N ASN A 629 -2.92 -6.47 27.32
CA ASN A 629 -2.73 -6.81 28.74
C ASN A 629 -3.42 -8.13 29.12
N ASP A 630 -4.62 -8.40 28.60
CA ASP A 630 -5.31 -9.67 28.85
C ASP A 630 -4.65 -10.84 28.12
N LEU A 631 -4.11 -10.62 26.92
CA LEU A 631 -3.28 -11.60 26.23
C LEU A 631 -2.04 -11.98 27.04
N LYS A 632 -1.40 -11.01 27.72
CA LYS A 632 -0.27 -11.30 28.63
C LYS A 632 -0.68 -12.11 29.87
N LYS A 633 -1.93 -12.00 30.32
CA LYS A 633 -2.45 -12.79 31.46
C LYS A 633 -2.75 -14.24 31.10
N LEU A 634 -2.91 -14.55 29.80
CA LEU A 634 -3.07 -15.91 29.27
C LEU A 634 -1.74 -16.67 29.27
N SER A 635 -1.29 -17.09 30.46
CA SER A 635 -0.02 -17.82 30.65
C SER A 635 0.07 -19.16 29.89
N ILE A 636 -1.07 -19.68 29.43
CA ILE A 636 -1.14 -20.90 28.61
C ILE A 636 -0.63 -20.69 27.18
N ILE A 637 -0.71 -19.46 26.66
CA ILE A 637 -0.21 -19.11 25.32
C ILE A 637 1.31 -19.02 25.38
N LYS A 638 1.99 -19.81 24.54
CA LYS A 638 3.44 -19.82 24.37
C LYS A 638 3.88 -18.93 23.21
N GLU A 639 3.06 -18.83 22.17
CA GLU A 639 3.35 -18.03 20.98
C GLU A 639 2.25 -16.97 20.76
N PRO A 640 2.33 -15.81 21.44
CA PRO A 640 1.28 -14.78 21.37
C PRO A 640 1.28 -13.99 20.05
N ALA A 641 2.24 -14.24 19.16
CA ALA A 641 2.47 -13.45 17.95
C ALA A 641 1.21 -13.34 17.07
N VAL A 642 0.48 -14.44 16.88
CA VAL A 642 -0.71 -14.44 16.03
C VAL A 642 -1.81 -13.52 16.55
N PHE A 643 -2.10 -13.55 17.85
CA PHE A 643 -3.08 -12.66 18.47
C PHE A 643 -2.58 -11.21 18.58
N ALA A 644 -1.26 -11.02 18.74
CA ALA A 644 -0.67 -9.70 18.71
C ALA A 644 -0.80 -9.07 17.31
N GLU A 645 -0.63 -9.83 16.24
CA GLU A 645 -0.79 -9.35 14.85
C GLU A 645 -2.21 -8.85 14.56
N MET A 646 -3.24 -9.54 15.09
CA MET A 646 -4.64 -9.10 14.99
C MET A 646 -4.84 -7.69 15.58
N LEU A 647 -4.20 -7.41 16.71
CA LEU A 647 -4.26 -6.10 17.37
C LEU A 647 -3.45 -5.02 16.64
N VAL A 648 -2.30 -5.40 16.07
CA VAL A 648 -1.42 -4.48 15.33
C VAL A 648 -2.12 -3.91 14.09
N ALA A 649 -2.95 -4.70 13.39
CA ALA A 649 -3.70 -4.20 12.24
C ALA A 649 -4.66 -3.05 12.62
N ILE A 650 -5.42 -3.24 13.70
CA ILE A 650 -6.38 -2.23 14.22
C ILE A 650 -5.63 -0.99 14.72
N GLU A 651 -4.55 -1.17 15.47
CA GLU A 651 -3.72 -0.08 15.98
C GLU A 651 -3.11 0.76 14.85
N ARG A 652 -2.61 0.10 13.79
CA ARG A 652 -2.07 0.77 12.60
C ARG A 652 -3.14 1.56 11.87
N SER A 653 -4.36 1.03 11.75
CA SER A 653 -5.49 1.75 11.14
C SER A 653 -5.78 3.06 11.89
N ALA A 654 -5.92 2.99 13.21
CA ALA A 654 -6.16 4.17 14.05
C ALA A 654 -5.01 5.19 13.99
N GLN A 655 -3.75 4.73 14.04
CA GLN A 655 -2.58 5.60 13.91
C GLN A 655 -2.51 6.27 12.53
N LYS A 656 -2.80 5.51 11.46
CA LYS A 656 -2.84 6.02 10.09
C LYS A 656 -3.89 7.12 9.95
N ALA A 657 -5.12 6.90 10.44
CA ALA A 657 -6.17 7.89 10.41
C ALA A 657 -5.79 9.21 11.13
N LEU A 658 -5.15 9.12 12.30
CA LEU A 658 -4.66 10.31 13.01
C LEU A 658 -3.56 11.04 12.24
N LYS A 659 -2.63 10.30 11.63
CA LYS A 659 -1.55 10.87 10.82
C LYS A 659 -2.10 11.57 9.57
N GLU A 660 -2.98 10.92 8.82
CA GLU A 660 -3.63 11.47 7.63
C GLU A 660 -4.43 12.74 7.96
N ARG A 661 -5.12 12.75 9.11
CA ARG A 661 -5.78 13.94 9.64
C ARG A 661 -4.79 15.08 9.88
N GLU A 662 -3.68 14.83 10.57
CA GLU A 662 -2.66 15.84 10.84
C GLU A 662 -2.06 16.39 9.54
N GLU A 663 -1.76 15.52 8.59
CA GLU A 663 -1.27 15.87 7.26
C GLU A 663 -2.30 16.71 6.50
N THR A 664 -3.58 16.33 6.52
CA THR A 664 -4.66 17.08 5.87
C THR A 664 -4.81 18.49 6.46
N ILE A 665 -4.75 18.62 7.80
CA ILE A 665 -4.84 19.93 8.47
C ILE A 665 -3.64 20.81 8.07
N LYS A 666 -2.43 20.27 8.08
CA LYS A 666 -1.22 20.99 7.62
C LYS A 666 -1.36 21.42 6.17
N PHE A 667 -1.83 20.51 5.31
CA PHE A 667 -2.07 20.79 3.89
C PHE A 667 -3.02 21.96 3.72
N LEU A 668 -4.20 21.92 4.32
CA LEU A 668 -5.22 22.96 4.19
C LEU A 668 -4.71 24.32 4.68
N LYS A 669 -4.01 24.35 5.82
CA LYS A 669 -3.44 25.58 6.37
C LYS A 669 -2.41 26.20 5.41
N THR A 670 -1.51 25.40 4.87
CA THR A 670 -0.47 25.87 3.95
C THR A 670 -1.08 26.26 2.60
N TYR A 671 -1.94 25.43 2.02
CA TYR A 671 -2.52 25.66 0.70
C TYR A 671 -3.38 26.93 0.66
N THR A 672 -4.19 27.19 1.69
CA THR A 672 -5.00 28.42 1.81
C THR A 672 -4.11 29.66 1.96
N SER A 673 -3.05 29.57 2.76
CA SER A 673 -2.08 30.66 2.91
C SER A 673 -1.38 30.99 1.59
N SER A 674 -0.92 29.97 0.86
CA SER A 674 -0.27 30.12 -0.46
C SER A 674 -1.21 30.64 -1.55
N ARG A 675 -2.51 30.36 -1.46
CA ARG A 675 -3.50 30.89 -2.41
C ARG A 675 -3.76 32.38 -2.20
N ASN A 676 -3.70 32.86 -0.95
CA ASN A 676 -3.84 34.29 -0.64
C ASN A 676 -2.61 35.11 -1.09
N THR A 677 -1.45 34.48 -1.28
CA THR A 677 -0.25 35.10 -1.86
C THR A 677 -0.11 34.93 -3.38
N LYS A 678 -1.02 34.20 -4.07
CA LYS A 678 -1.03 34.08 -5.54
C LYS A 678 -1.26 35.40 -6.28
N SER A 679 -1.49 36.53 -5.61
CA SER A 679 -1.46 37.85 -6.26
C SER A 679 -0.04 38.29 -6.69
N ASN A 680 1.01 37.58 -6.26
CA ASN A 680 2.42 37.98 -6.46
C ASN A 680 3.31 36.92 -7.15
N LEU A 681 2.74 35.81 -7.66
CA LEU A 681 3.41 34.84 -8.55
C LEU A 681 2.83 34.97 -9.95
#